data_AF-A0A815NFB0-F1
#
_entry.id   AF-A0A815NFB0-F1
#
_cell.length_a   1.000
_cell.length_b   1.000
_cell.length_c   1.000
_cell.angle_alpha   90.00
_cell.angle_beta   90.00
_cell.angle_gamma   90.00
#
_symmetry.space_group_name_H-M   'P 1'
#
loop_
_entity.id
_entity.type
_entity.pdbx_description
1 polymer ?
#
loop_
_entity_poly.entity_id
_entity_poly.type
_entity_poly.pdbx_seq_one_letter_code
_entity_poly.pdbx_strand_id
1 'polypeptide(L)'
;MEIFHYCCPFQNDLQFEITSIIKAGTVEWFDRMVTQITKPRLRSDEDTLRNTSELVYVIIADAHSAVKYYNPIFESIVKMSFYNISFKKIDGKLMDIVIKALEEELGDQIHQSPSKLLENKESDAADILTFAASAEQISLSLFELYLSLHELAKYRIYVNETDRINLKITQYHNYFGAAVKKWLSVARNKILHRIERSVEKDKVEGSTTTAYNNKFTNSSLDVSNCFSQISQFWRRLAWPDIISSITYLIKITEDMANATRLYATLVEGKLNARKFYETNDLSYYTHELSLTVNDIERIRESFKTLPIELSYDKLLVAAEKFHPIAVVDEYRKKIETTVAMCSQEITDRIYQILSKVVTNVEMELKQNLFHIIEAPELISFQDATQPLFTFLEKRIFPYKEVLIRQNFTRLLELVWSVLIDQLLSEIEKASTVRSTSSYTRLTKALDSFVDYFNADEQYLPKDLLKTDKYKLIKKLLKYHTTDTHSLIKLYYQEKLHEQERAVIINQSSNLPDLGKLYCRAYYHLKEETLYVEIISCKNLKPCDSNGLSDPYVEVQLCPKFLYPHIEKQQTSIVKKTLNPSFNEKFEFRLTEKECNLSGGVIHFTVMDHDLMWSNDFEGEAFLEISKISGIPHESNSDTRPLDELKQIELSLTHPKAVRSRIIEILEVRVSDKTATEFVRRRRETENQ
;
A
#
# COMPACT_ATOMS: atom_id res chain seq x y z
N MET A 1 -34.31 45.79 54.67
CA MET A 1 -34.02 46.41 53.36
C MET A 1 -35.06 47.45 52.93
N GLU A 2 -36.30 47.43 53.45
CA GLU A 2 -37.35 48.36 53.02
C GLU A 2 -37.08 49.84 53.38
N ILE A 3 -36.45 50.12 54.53
CA ILE A 3 -36.11 51.50 54.95
C ILE A 3 -35.01 52.12 54.07
N PHE A 4 -34.07 51.31 53.54
CA PHE A 4 -33.01 51.79 52.65
C PHE A 4 -33.55 52.16 51.26
N HIS A 5 -34.52 51.38 50.76
CA HIS A 5 -35.24 51.69 49.52
C HIS A 5 -36.11 52.96 49.63
N TYR A 6 -36.67 53.25 50.81
CA TYR A 6 -37.46 54.47 51.04
C TYR A 6 -36.60 55.74 51.10
N CYS A 7 -35.37 55.65 51.61
CA CYS A 7 -34.45 56.79 51.73
C CYS A 7 -33.59 57.06 50.49
N CYS A 8 -33.44 56.09 49.57
CA CYS A 8 -32.65 56.21 48.34
C CYS A 8 -33.47 55.79 47.11
N PRO A 9 -34.28 56.69 46.52
CA PRO A 9 -35.06 56.39 45.31
C PRO A 9 -34.18 56.19 44.05
N PHE A 10 -32.88 56.47 44.15
CA PHE A 10 -31.90 56.51 43.06
C PHE A 10 -31.08 55.22 42.88
N GLN A 11 -31.52 54.07 43.40
CA GLN A 11 -30.69 52.85 43.36
C GLN A 11 -30.33 52.41 41.92
N ASN A 12 -31.19 52.72 40.93
CA ASN A 12 -30.89 52.51 39.51
C ASN A 12 -29.92 53.57 38.94
N ASP A 13 -29.93 54.81 39.46
CA ASP A 13 -29.02 55.87 39.04
C ASP A 13 -27.60 55.65 39.55
N LEU A 14 -27.41 55.11 40.76
CA LEU A 14 -26.07 54.82 41.28
C LEU A 14 -25.34 53.74 40.45
N GLN A 15 -26.04 52.66 40.07
CA GLN A 15 -25.45 51.64 39.20
C GLN A 15 -25.12 52.19 37.80
N PHE A 16 -25.96 53.09 37.29
CA PHE A 16 -25.74 53.78 36.02
C PHE A 16 -24.55 54.75 36.07
N GLU A 17 -24.42 55.53 37.14
CA GLU A 17 -23.29 56.44 37.37
C GLU A 17 -21.98 55.66 37.53
N ILE A 18 -21.95 54.62 38.37
CA ILE A 18 -20.77 53.76 38.53
C ILE A 18 -20.39 53.12 37.20
N THR A 19 -21.36 52.62 36.42
CA THR A 19 -21.10 52.06 35.09
C THR A 19 -20.50 53.11 34.14
N SER A 20 -20.99 54.36 34.19
CA SER A 20 -20.49 55.45 33.36
C SER A 20 -19.08 55.86 33.75
N ILE A 21 -18.77 55.92 35.05
CA ILE A 21 -17.43 56.19 35.58
C ILE A 21 -16.46 55.08 35.19
N ILE A 22 -16.84 53.81 35.34
CA ILE A 22 -16.02 52.67 34.92
C ILE A 22 -15.72 52.78 33.43
N LYS A 23 -16.72 53.03 32.58
CA LYS A 23 -16.52 53.18 31.13
C LYS A 23 -15.56 54.32 30.80
N ALA A 24 -15.75 55.50 31.40
CA ALA A 24 -14.89 56.66 31.16
C ALA A 24 -13.46 56.42 31.65
N GLY A 25 -13.30 55.91 32.86
CA GLY A 25 -11.99 55.60 33.44
C GLY A 25 -11.24 54.49 32.69
N THR A 26 -11.94 53.46 32.20
CA THR A 26 -11.34 52.43 31.34
C THR A 26 -10.82 53.01 30.03
N VAL A 27 -11.59 53.90 29.39
CA VAL A 27 -11.15 54.56 28.14
C VAL A 27 -9.96 55.47 28.38
N GLU A 28 -10.00 56.30 29.43
CA GLU A 28 -8.88 57.18 29.78
C GLU A 28 -7.61 56.38 30.11
N TRP A 29 -7.73 55.31 30.88
CA TRP A 29 -6.62 54.41 31.17
C TRP A 29 -6.05 53.80 29.90
N PHE A 30 -6.90 53.28 29.01
CA PHE A 30 -6.51 52.65 27.76
C PHE A 30 -5.77 53.64 26.84
N ASP A 31 -6.34 54.81 26.62
CA ASP A 31 -5.75 55.84 25.75
C ASP A 31 -4.40 56.34 26.31
N ARG A 32 -4.26 56.39 27.64
CA ARG A 32 -2.98 56.68 28.31
C ARG A 32 -1.95 55.56 28.10
N MET A 33 -2.35 54.29 28.18
CA MET A 33 -1.44 53.16 27.94
C MET A 33 -0.98 53.13 26.47
N VAL A 34 -1.90 53.31 25.52
CA VAL A 34 -1.57 53.45 24.09
C VAL A 34 -0.52 54.54 23.92
N THR A 35 -0.79 55.76 24.43
CA THR A 35 0.14 56.89 24.31
C THR A 35 1.51 56.64 24.98
N GLN A 36 1.56 55.87 26.06
CA GLN A 36 2.82 55.54 26.74
C GLN A 36 3.66 54.55 25.91
N ILE A 37 3.01 53.58 25.28
CA ILE A 37 3.66 52.52 24.49
C ILE A 37 4.02 53.04 23.10
N THR A 38 3.17 53.86 22.47
CA THR A 38 3.40 54.42 21.13
C THR A 38 4.23 55.72 21.13
N LYS A 39 4.73 56.17 22.28
CA LYS A 39 5.58 57.37 22.35
C LYS A 39 6.96 57.11 21.71
N PRO A 40 7.52 58.05 20.94
CA PRO A 40 8.66 57.80 20.07
C PRO A 40 9.94 57.71 20.92
N ARG A 41 10.33 56.50 21.30
CA ARG A 41 11.73 56.18 21.60
C ARG A 41 12.40 55.76 20.28
N LEU A 42 12.67 56.73 19.40
CA LEU A 42 13.63 56.62 18.29
C LEU A 42 13.70 55.24 17.57
N ARG A 43 12.81 54.95 16.61
CA ARG A 43 13.09 54.32 15.28
C ARG A 43 11.79 53.91 14.53
N SER A 44 12.02 53.37 13.33
CA SER A 44 11.21 53.11 12.12
C SER A 44 9.82 52.48 12.31
N ASP A 45 9.04 52.46 11.21
CA ASP A 45 7.78 51.72 11.02
C ASP A 45 7.83 50.24 11.49
N GLU A 46 9.04 49.69 11.67
CA GLU A 46 9.35 48.36 12.23
C GLU A 46 8.89 48.12 13.68
N ASP A 47 8.47 49.17 14.42
CA ASP A 47 8.04 49.08 15.82
C ASP A 47 6.53 48.86 16.01
N THR A 48 5.68 48.98 14.97
CA THR A 48 4.22 48.98 15.15
C THR A 48 3.66 47.65 15.67
N LEU A 49 4.05 46.51 15.08
CA LEU A 49 3.59 45.17 15.51
C LEU A 49 4.07 44.82 16.92
N ARG A 50 5.31 45.21 17.24
CA ARG A 50 5.92 44.98 18.55
C ARG A 50 5.22 45.81 19.63
N ASN A 51 5.04 47.11 19.38
CA ASN A 51 4.30 48.01 20.26
C ASN A 51 2.86 47.52 20.49
N THR A 52 2.22 47.00 19.44
CA THR A 52 0.88 46.42 19.55
C THR A 52 0.90 45.16 20.42
N SER A 53 1.91 44.29 20.28
CA SER A 53 2.06 43.10 21.13
C SER A 53 2.31 43.48 22.59
N GLU A 54 3.16 44.47 22.86
CA GLU A 54 3.40 45.00 24.21
C GLU A 54 2.11 45.57 24.82
N LEU A 55 1.30 46.30 24.04
CA LEU A 55 -0.02 46.78 24.47
C LEU A 55 -0.95 45.63 24.86
N VAL A 56 -0.99 44.55 24.06
CA VAL A 56 -1.78 43.36 24.38
C VAL A 56 -1.34 42.73 25.70
N TYR A 57 -0.03 42.64 25.97
CA TYR A 57 0.47 42.11 27.25
C TYR A 57 0.10 42.98 28.46
N VAL A 58 0.14 44.32 28.32
CA VAL A 58 -0.34 45.23 29.37
C VAL A 58 -1.83 45.00 29.65
N ILE A 59 -2.63 44.79 28.62
CA ILE A 59 -4.06 44.49 28.75
C ILE A 59 -4.28 43.11 29.37
N ILE A 60 -3.45 42.11 29.07
CA ILE A 60 -3.52 40.79 29.74
C ILE A 60 -3.25 40.94 31.25
N ALA A 61 -2.24 41.73 31.63
CA ALA A 61 -1.92 41.97 33.04
C ALA A 61 -3.07 42.72 33.77
N ASP A 62 -3.70 43.68 33.09
CA ASP A 62 -4.88 44.38 33.60
C ASP A 62 -6.09 43.43 33.72
N ALA A 63 -6.37 42.64 32.69
CA ALA A 63 -7.45 41.65 32.70
C ALA A 63 -7.29 40.63 33.83
N HIS A 64 -6.07 40.14 34.06
CA HIS A 64 -5.77 39.26 35.19
C HIS A 64 -6.10 39.93 36.54
N SER A 65 -5.66 41.17 36.71
CA SER A 65 -5.88 41.94 37.95
C SER A 65 -7.36 42.25 38.16
N ALA A 66 -8.06 42.60 37.07
CA ALA A 66 -9.49 42.87 37.04
C ALA A 66 -10.32 41.63 37.42
N VAL A 67 -10.04 40.47 36.85
CA VAL A 67 -10.75 39.23 37.18
C VAL A 67 -10.45 38.78 38.62
N LYS A 68 -9.18 38.85 39.04
CA LYS A 68 -8.76 38.28 40.34
C LYS A 68 -9.14 39.13 41.54
N TYR A 69 -9.02 40.45 41.43
CA TYR A 69 -9.13 41.35 42.59
C TYR A 69 -10.34 42.28 42.48
N TYR A 70 -10.53 42.96 41.36
CA TYR A 70 -11.56 44.00 41.25
C TYR A 70 -12.97 43.43 41.03
N ASN A 71 -13.13 42.46 40.14
CA ASN A 71 -14.44 41.90 39.80
C ASN A 71 -15.20 41.31 41.01
N PRO A 72 -14.57 40.53 41.91
CA PRO A 72 -15.24 40.01 43.11
C PRO A 72 -15.71 41.11 44.08
N ILE A 73 -14.97 42.22 44.17
CA ILE A 73 -15.33 43.36 45.04
C ILE A 73 -16.58 44.06 44.48
N PHE A 74 -16.60 44.33 43.17
CA PHE A 74 -17.76 44.96 42.53
C PHE A 74 -19.00 44.06 42.52
N GLU A 75 -18.83 42.75 42.35
CA GLU A 75 -19.94 41.79 42.41
C GLU A 75 -20.52 41.64 43.83
N SER A 76 -19.66 41.64 44.85
CA SER A 76 -20.11 41.49 46.25
C SER A 76 -20.83 42.75 46.76
N ILE A 77 -20.26 43.94 46.51
CA ILE A 77 -20.74 45.22 47.06
C ILE A 77 -21.79 45.87 46.16
N VAL A 78 -21.51 46.01 44.86
CA VAL A 78 -22.31 46.83 43.93
C VAL A 78 -23.26 45.97 43.08
N LYS A 79 -23.13 44.64 43.14
CA LYS A 79 -23.90 43.66 42.36
C LYS A 79 -23.76 43.87 40.84
N MET A 80 -22.56 44.26 40.39
CA MET A 80 -22.22 44.43 38.97
C MET A 80 -20.88 43.77 38.63
N SER A 81 -20.72 43.33 37.39
CA SER A 81 -19.44 42.84 36.88
C SER A 81 -18.59 43.99 36.34
N PHE A 82 -17.58 44.39 37.11
CA PHE A 82 -16.59 45.38 36.68
C PHE A 82 -15.88 44.93 35.39
N TYR A 83 -15.47 43.66 35.35
CA TYR A 83 -14.70 43.11 34.24
C TYR A 83 -15.49 43.07 32.94
N ASN A 84 -16.77 42.71 32.99
CA ASN A 84 -17.62 42.71 31.79
C ASN A 84 -17.69 44.12 31.16
N ILE A 85 -17.87 45.16 31.98
CA ILE A 85 -18.01 46.54 31.51
C ILE A 85 -16.69 47.06 30.93
N SER A 86 -15.57 46.84 31.64
CA SER A 86 -14.26 47.34 31.21
C SER A 86 -13.74 46.59 29.98
N PHE A 87 -13.81 45.26 29.96
CA PHE A 87 -13.29 44.45 28.85
C PHE A 87 -14.02 44.74 27.54
N LYS A 88 -15.34 44.92 27.55
CA LYS A 88 -16.11 45.30 26.35
C LYS A 88 -15.67 46.64 25.75
N LYS A 89 -15.19 47.58 26.57
CA LYS A 89 -14.67 48.87 26.10
C LYS A 89 -13.27 48.77 25.53
N ILE A 90 -12.44 47.91 26.12
CA ILE A 90 -11.08 47.63 25.64
C ILE A 90 -11.12 46.84 24.33
N ASP A 91 -11.94 45.79 24.23
CA ASP A 91 -12.04 44.88 23.09
C ASP A 91 -12.19 45.62 21.75
N GLY A 92 -13.17 46.53 21.65
CA GLY A 92 -13.41 47.29 20.42
C GLY A 92 -12.22 48.13 20.00
N LYS A 93 -11.65 48.91 20.93
CA LYS A 93 -10.52 49.82 20.68
C LYS A 93 -9.22 49.06 20.38
N LEU A 94 -8.95 47.98 21.11
CA LEU A 94 -7.77 47.15 20.90
C LEU A 94 -7.79 46.51 19.52
N MET A 95 -8.92 45.90 19.14
CA MET A 95 -9.02 45.23 17.86
C MET A 95 -8.90 46.20 16.68
N ASP A 96 -9.36 47.44 16.81
CA ASP A 96 -9.17 48.46 15.75
C ASP A 96 -7.68 48.83 15.58
N ILE A 97 -6.90 48.89 16.67
CA ILE A 97 -5.44 49.10 16.61
C ILE A 97 -4.74 47.89 15.98
N VAL A 98 -5.13 46.68 16.37
CA VAL A 98 -4.58 45.42 15.83
C VAL A 98 -4.84 45.32 14.33
N ILE A 99 -6.07 45.56 13.90
CA ILE A 99 -6.44 45.49 12.47
C ILE A 99 -5.62 46.48 11.67
N LYS A 100 -5.50 47.73 12.15
CA LYS A 100 -4.68 48.75 11.49
C LYS A 100 -3.21 48.33 11.38
N ALA A 101 -2.63 47.80 12.47
CA ALA A 101 -1.26 47.31 12.48
C ALA A 101 -1.06 46.13 11.51
N LEU A 102 -2.07 45.27 11.36
CA LEU A 102 -2.04 44.20 10.37
C LEU A 102 -2.16 44.75 8.95
N GLU A 103 -3.05 45.72 8.68
CA GLU A 103 -3.27 46.36 7.38
C GLU A 103 -2.01 47.06 6.86
N GLU A 104 -1.27 47.73 7.74
CA GLU A 104 0.02 48.36 7.42
C GLU A 104 1.07 47.33 6.91
N GLU A 105 1.01 46.09 7.40
CA GLU A 105 2.03 45.05 7.15
C GLU A 105 1.61 43.99 6.10
N LEU A 106 0.32 43.67 6.00
CA LEU A 106 -0.23 42.61 5.16
C LEU A 106 -1.11 43.14 4.02
N GLY A 107 -1.45 44.44 4.02
CA GLY A 107 -2.29 45.08 3.02
C GLY A 107 -3.68 44.45 2.87
N ASP A 108 -4.26 44.55 1.67
CA ASP A 108 -5.63 44.07 1.36
C ASP A 108 -5.81 42.54 1.48
N GLN A 109 -4.74 41.77 1.72
CA GLN A 109 -4.79 40.30 1.82
C GLN A 109 -5.48 39.81 3.11
N ILE A 110 -5.67 40.70 4.10
CA ILE A 110 -6.31 40.38 5.38
C ILE A 110 -7.78 40.00 5.22
N HIS A 111 -8.44 40.51 4.18
CA HIS A 111 -9.85 40.25 3.92
C HIS A 111 -10.11 39.05 3.00
N GLN A 112 -9.06 38.37 2.54
CA GLN A 112 -9.18 37.24 1.63
C GLN A 112 -9.34 35.92 2.40
N SER A 113 -10.18 35.03 1.87
CA SER A 113 -10.35 33.69 2.43
C SER A 113 -9.06 32.86 2.35
N PRO A 114 -8.71 32.08 3.39
CA PRO A 114 -7.57 31.15 3.41
C PRO A 114 -7.41 30.28 2.16
N SER A 115 -8.52 29.80 1.59
CA SER A 115 -8.51 28.93 0.41
C SER A 115 -8.00 29.67 -0.83
N LYS A 116 -8.50 30.89 -1.07
CA LYS A 116 -8.09 31.73 -2.22
C LYS A 116 -6.65 32.22 -2.09
N LEU A 117 -6.19 32.44 -0.86
CA LEU A 117 -4.81 32.81 -0.59
C LEU A 117 -3.84 31.70 -1.00
N LEU A 118 -4.20 30.43 -0.85
CA LEU A 118 -3.34 29.28 -1.17
C LEU A 118 -3.29 28.92 -2.66
N GLU A 119 -4.25 29.36 -3.47
CA GLU A 119 -4.32 29.10 -4.92
C GLU A 119 -3.42 30.01 -5.77
N ASN A 120 -3.01 31.16 -5.24
CA ASN A 120 -2.11 32.08 -5.95
C ASN A 120 -0.73 31.44 -6.13
N LYS A 121 -0.41 31.02 -7.37
CA LYS A 121 0.91 30.49 -7.77
C LYS A 121 2.01 31.44 -7.30
N GLU A 122 2.93 30.92 -6.48
CA GLU A 122 4.12 31.65 -6.05
C GLU A 122 5.07 31.80 -7.24
N SER A 123 5.57 33.02 -7.49
CA SER A 123 6.57 33.33 -8.51
C SER A 123 7.98 32.87 -8.08
N ASP A 124 8.81 32.61 -9.09
CA ASP A 124 10.10 31.91 -9.02
C ASP A 124 11.15 32.42 -8.02
N ALA A 125 12.03 31.48 -7.64
CA ALA A 125 12.94 31.46 -6.50
C ALA A 125 14.16 32.42 -6.52
N ALA A 126 14.24 33.41 -7.42
CA ALA A 126 15.46 34.19 -7.62
C ALA A 126 15.63 35.43 -6.71
N ASP A 127 14.56 36.02 -6.17
CA ASP A 127 14.61 37.32 -5.45
C ASP A 127 14.69 37.22 -3.91
N ILE A 128 14.79 36.01 -3.33
CA ILE A 128 14.51 35.77 -1.90
C ILE A 128 15.71 36.08 -0.97
N LEU A 129 16.96 35.98 -1.46
CA LEU A 129 18.13 35.92 -0.58
C LEU A 129 18.50 37.26 0.10
N THR A 130 18.11 38.40 -0.47
CA THR A 130 18.35 39.73 0.12
C THR A 130 17.15 40.29 0.91
N PHE A 131 15.95 39.70 0.75
CA PHE A 131 14.72 40.06 1.49
C PHE A 131 14.40 39.13 2.68
N ALA A 132 15.18 38.06 2.88
CA ALA A 132 14.86 37.00 3.84
C ALA A 132 14.90 37.43 5.32
N ALA A 133 15.85 38.28 5.73
CA ALA A 133 16.03 38.65 7.14
C ALA A 133 14.91 39.55 7.67
N SER A 134 14.49 40.55 6.89
CA SER A 134 13.38 41.43 7.25
C SER A 134 12.04 40.69 7.20
N ALA A 135 11.84 39.82 6.19
CA ALA A 135 10.63 38.99 6.10
C ALA A 135 10.48 37.99 7.27
N GLU A 136 11.58 37.42 7.76
CA GLU A 136 11.60 36.56 8.93
C GLU A 136 11.29 37.32 10.22
N GLN A 137 11.85 38.52 10.39
CA GLN A 137 11.59 39.34 11.57
C GLN A 137 10.13 39.80 11.64
N ILE A 138 9.56 40.28 10.53
CA ILE A 138 8.14 40.62 10.44
C ILE A 138 7.27 39.39 10.73
N SER A 139 7.64 38.23 10.20
CA SER A 139 6.96 36.95 10.47
C SER A 139 6.93 36.60 11.96
N LEU A 140 8.04 36.83 12.68
CA LEU A 140 8.13 36.60 14.13
C LEU A 140 7.26 37.60 14.91
N SER A 141 7.29 38.88 14.56
CA SER A 141 6.45 39.91 15.20
C SER A 141 4.96 39.65 15.00
N LEU A 142 4.54 39.22 13.80
CA LEU A 142 3.16 38.79 13.55
C LEU A 142 2.76 37.58 14.38
N PHE A 143 3.68 36.63 14.56
CA PHE A 143 3.43 35.42 15.35
C PHE A 143 3.32 35.74 16.84
N GLU A 144 4.16 36.64 17.36
CA GLU A 144 4.08 37.13 18.73
C GLU A 144 2.75 37.86 19.00
N LEU A 145 2.33 38.73 18.07
CA LEU A 145 1.03 39.40 18.15
C LEU A 145 -0.13 38.40 18.17
N TYR A 146 -0.10 37.38 17.29
CA TYR A 146 -1.11 36.32 17.30
C TYR A 146 -1.17 35.57 18.64
N LEU A 147 -0.01 35.18 19.19
CA LEU A 147 0.04 34.44 20.46
C LEU A 147 -0.43 35.30 21.64
N SER A 148 -0.08 36.59 21.67
CA SER A 148 -0.56 37.50 22.72
C SER A 148 -2.08 37.67 22.64
N LEU A 149 -2.66 37.81 21.45
CA LEU A 149 -4.12 37.86 21.26
C LEU A 149 -4.80 36.54 21.62
N HIS A 150 -4.18 35.41 21.29
CA HIS A 150 -4.66 34.08 21.69
C HIS A 150 -4.71 33.95 23.22
N GLU A 151 -3.70 34.46 23.93
CA GLU A 151 -3.67 34.47 25.39
C GLU A 151 -4.74 35.40 25.97
N LEU A 152 -4.89 36.60 25.43
CA LEU A 152 -5.94 37.54 25.84
C LEU A 152 -7.34 36.97 25.61
N ALA A 153 -7.56 36.28 24.50
CA ALA A 153 -8.84 35.63 24.18
C ALA A 153 -9.27 34.60 25.23
N LYS A 154 -8.36 34.00 26.01
CA LYS A 154 -8.71 33.09 27.10
C LYS A 154 -9.52 33.79 28.20
N TYR A 155 -9.32 35.09 28.41
CA TYR A 155 -10.05 35.86 29.43
C TYR A 155 -11.51 36.17 29.05
N ARG A 156 -11.93 35.90 27.80
CA ARG A 156 -13.33 36.04 27.36
C ARG A 156 -14.31 35.20 28.20
N ILE A 157 -13.83 34.10 28.82
CA ILE A 157 -14.64 33.22 29.66
C ILE A 157 -15.18 33.92 30.92
N TYR A 158 -14.61 35.07 31.30
CA TYR A 158 -15.07 35.84 32.45
C TYR A 158 -16.06 36.95 32.10
N VAL A 159 -16.36 37.13 30.81
CA VAL A 159 -17.44 38.02 30.30
C VAL A 159 -18.78 37.27 30.36
N ASN A 160 -19.92 37.96 30.44
CA ASN A 160 -21.24 37.31 30.43
C ASN A 160 -21.55 36.62 29.09
N GLU A 161 -22.24 35.49 29.09
CA GLU A 161 -22.51 34.68 27.87
C GLU A 161 -23.18 35.47 26.74
N THR A 162 -24.16 36.32 27.06
CA THR A 162 -24.87 37.19 26.10
C THR A 162 -23.95 38.21 25.43
N ASP A 163 -22.92 38.65 26.15
CA ASP A 163 -21.97 39.67 25.69
C ASP A 163 -20.76 39.07 24.95
N ARG A 164 -20.39 37.82 25.26
CA ARG A 164 -19.25 37.11 24.65
C ARG A 164 -19.34 37.01 23.13
N ILE A 165 -20.55 36.83 22.60
CA ILE A 165 -20.80 36.64 21.16
C ILE A 165 -20.44 37.91 20.36
N ASN A 166 -20.57 39.08 20.99
CA ASN A 166 -20.35 40.38 20.33
C ASN A 166 -18.91 40.91 20.45
N LEU A 167 -18.01 40.17 21.13
CA LEU A 167 -16.62 40.58 21.27
C LEU A 167 -15.87 40.40 19.95
N LYS A 168 -15.19 41.45 19.49
CA LYS A 168 -14.35 41.41 18.27
C LYS A 168 -13.19 40.43 18.42
N ILE A 169 -12.61 40.30 19.61
CA ILE A 169 -11.52 39.36 19.89
C ILE A 169 -11.95 37.89 19.71
N THR A 170 -13.25 37.57 19.66
CA THR A 170 -13.70 36.18 19.46
C THR A 170 -13.26 35.61 18.10
N GLN A 171 -13.14 36.47 17.07
CA GLN A 171 -12.78 36.09 15.70
C GLN A 171 -11.43 36.68 15.26
N TYR A 172 -10.52 36.99 16.20
CA TYR A 172 -9.23 37.60 15.91
C TYR A 172 -8.40 36.83 14.86
N HIS A 173 -8.50 35.50 14.84
CA HIS A 173 -7.77 34.63 13.91
C HIS A 173 -8.11 34.90 12.44
N ASN A 174 -9.30 35.40 12.12
CA ASN A 174 -9.70 35.70 10.74
C ASN A 174 -8.78 36.72 10.06
N TYR A 175 -8.19 37.64 10.84
CA TYR A 175 -7.26 38.66 10.33
C TYR A 175 -5.83 38.11 10.07
N PHE A 176 -5.53 36.90 10.53
CA PHE A 176 -4.20 36.29 10.42
C PHE A 176 -4.07 35.28 9.27
N GLY A 177 -5.10 35.07 8.44
CA GLY A 177 -5.06 34.10 7.35
C GLY A 177 -3.88 34.30 6.38
N ALA A 178 -3.60 35.55 6.00
CA ALA A 178 -2.44 35.91 5.17
C ALA A 178 -1.10 35.70 5.91
N ALA A 179 -1.07 35.94 7.23
CA ALA A 179 0.10 35.69 8.05
C ALA A 179 0.45 34.19 8.11
N VAL A 180 -0.55 33.31 8.24
CA VAL A 180 -0.35 31.85 8.21
C VAL A 180 0.29 31.41 6.90
N LYS A 181 -0.18 31.93 5.75
CA LYS A 181 0.46 31.65 4.46
C LYS A 181 1.94 32.06 4.44
N LYS A 182 2.26 33.26 4.94
CA LYS A 182 3.65 33.76 5.02
C LYS A 182 4.50 32.87 5.94
N TRP A 183 3.98 32.46 7.10
CA TRP A 183 4.64 31.55 8.04
C TRP A 183 4.95 30.19 7.40
N LEU A 184 4.00 29.61 6.67
CA LEU A 184 4.20 28.34 5.95
C LEU A 184 5.26 28.47 4.86
N SER A 185 5.24 29.54 4.08
CA SER A 185 6.24 29.79 3.02
C SER A 185 7.65 29.98 3.60
N VAL A 186 7.78 30.75 4.70
CA VAL A 186 9.06 30.92 5.43
C VAL A 186 9.55 29.59 6.01
N ALA A 187 8.66 28.80 6.63
CA ALA A 187 9.01 27.50 7.18
C ALA A 187 9.49 26.53 6.10
N ARG A 188 8.80 26.48 4.95
CA ARG A 188 9.21 25.69 3.77
C ARG A 188 10.61 26.10 3.30
N ASN A 189 10.83 27.38 3.03
CA ASN A 189 12.12 27.86 2.51
C ASN A 189 13.26 27.60 3.49
N LYS A 190 13.02 27.77 4.80
CA LYS A 190 14.00 27.43 5.84
C LYS A 190 14.35 25.94 5.84
N ILE A 191 13.37 25.05 5.69
CA ILE A 191 13.63 23.61 5.61
C ILE A 191 14.46 23.28 4.38
N LEU A 192 14.08 23.78 3.20
CA LEU A 192 14.80 23.50 1.95
C LEU A 192 16.26 23.97 2.04
N HIS A 193 16.48 25.20 2.50
CA HIS A 193 17.82 25.74 2.70
C HIS A 193 18.63 24.97 3.74
N ARG A 194 17.98 24.52 4.83
CA ARG A 194 18.63 23.73 5.87
C ARG A 194 19.00 22.33 5.37
N ILE A 195 18.15 21.71 4.56
CA ILE A 195 18.44 20.46 3.87
C ILE A 195 19.71 20.63 3.02
N GLU A 196 19.73 21.59 2.10
CA GLU A 196 20.88 21.85 1.22
C GLU A 196 22.18 22.03 2.01
N ARG A 197 22.18 22.93 3.00
CA ARG A 197 23.38 23.21 3.80
C ARG A 197 23.80 22.07 4.71
N SER A 198 22.85 21.32 5.27
CA SER A 198 23.19 20.16 6.11
C SER A 198 23.80 19.04 5.27
N VAL A 199 23.24 18.78 4.08
CA VAL A 199 23.79 17.80 3.13
C VAL A 199 25.15 18.27 2.63
N GLU A 200 25.36 19.51 2.23
CA GLU A 200 26.70 20.00 1.82
C GLU A 200 27.79 19.79 2.88
N LYS A 201 27.44 19.99 4.15
CA LYS A 201 28.37 19.86 5.29
C LYS A 201 28.71 18.43 5.66
N ASP A 202 27.89 17.45 5.25
CA ASP A 202 28.21 16.05 5.47
C ASP A 202 29.48 15.69 4.71
N LYS A 203 30.57 15.56 5.45
CA LYS A 203 31.80 15.00 4.93
C LYS A 203 31.60 13.51 4.74
N VAL A 204 31.49 13.10 3.48
CA VAL A 204 31.55 11.68 3.10
C VAL A 204 33.04 11.28 3.14
N GLU A 205 33.62 11.23 4.32
CA GLU A 205 35.04 10.87 4.49
C GLU A 205 35.21 9.36 4.24
N GLY A 206 35.92 9.05 3.16
CA GLY A 206 36.46 7.73 2.90
C GLY A 206 37.68 7.46 3.77
N SER A 207 37.74 6.25 4.32
CA SER A 207 38.85 5.61 5.05
C SER A 207 39.26 6.22 6.40
N THR A 208 38.92 5.52 7.49
CA THR A 208 39.86 4.83 8.39
C THR A 208 39.11 4.40 9.67
N THR A 209 38.85 3.09 9.76
CA THR A 209 38.98 2.23 10.95
C THR A 209 38.37 2.60 12.32
N THR A 210 37.65 3.71 12.50
CA THR A 210 37.19 4.15 13.84
C THR A 210 35.75 4.66 13.97
N ALA A 211 34.92 4.58 12.93
CA ALA A 211 33.55 5.12 12.94
C ALA A 211 32.42 4.14 12.57
N TYR A 212 32.64 2.82 12.67
CA TYR A 212 31.63 1.79 12.32
C TYR A 212 30.37 1.78 13.22
N ASN A 213 30.27 2.64 14.23
CA ASN A 213 29.13 2.66 15.15
C ASN A 213 27.99 3.60 14.73
N ASN A 214 28.22 4.55 13.81
CA ASN A 214 27.17 5.50 13.43
C ASN A 214 26.55 5.15 12.08
N LYS A 215 25.30 4.66 12.11
CA LYS A 215 24.54 4.24 10.92
C LYS A 215 23.92 5.39 10.14
N PHE A 216 24.02 6.63 10.64
CA PHE A 216 23.39 7.82 10.07
C PHE A 216 24.35 9.01 10.04
N THR A 217 24.12 9.92 9.11
CA THR A 217 24.82 11.21 9.06
C THR A 217 24.19 12.22 10.02
N ASN A 218 24.81 13.41 10.14
CA ASN A 218 24.21 14.50 10.92
C ASN A 218 23.08 15.18 10.15
N SER A 219 23.13 15.21 8.81
CA SER A 219 22.10 15.89 8.01
C SER A 219 20.72 15.26 8.19
N SER A 220 20.58 13.93 8.19
CA SER A 220 19.25 13.33 8.40
C SER A 220 18.71 13.56 9.83
N LEU A 221 19.55 13.90 10.81
CA LEU A 221 19.12 14.23 12.17
C LEU A 221 18.61 15.66 12.20
N ASP A 222 19.35 16.57 11.58
CA ASP A 222 18.96 17.97 11.41
C ASP A 222 17.60 18.10 10.70
N VAL A 223 17.39 17.35 9.62
CA VAL A 223 16.12 17.37 8.87
C VAL A 223 14.98 16.78 9.69
N SER A 224 15.20 15.68 10.41
CA SER A 224 14.20 15.10 11.31
C SER A 224 13.79 16.09 12.42
N ASN A 225 14.77 16.81 12.98
CA ASN A 225 14.52 17.86 13.96
C ASN A 225 13.71 19.03 13.36
N CYS A 226 13.95 19.37 12.09
CA CYS A 226 13.15 20.40 11.40
C CYS A 226 11.69 19.98 11.25
N PHE A 227 11.41 18.72 10.92
CA PHE A 227 10.04 18.20 10.83
C PHE A 227 9.35 18.30 12.19
N SER A 228 10.02 17.85 13.26
CA SER A 228 9.49 17.98 14.62
C SER A 228 9.23 19.44 15.04
N GLN A 229 10.12 20.38 14.65
CA GLN A 229 9.93 21.80 14.93
C GLN A 229 8.69 22.37 14.24
N ILE A 230 8.40 21.98 12.99
CA ILE A 230 7.16 22.38 12.32
C ILE A 230 5.95 21.74 12.99
N SER A 231 6.02 20.46 13.36
CA SER A 231 4.95 19.79 14.12
C SER A 231 4.63 20.53 15.42
N GLN A 232 5.66 20.95 16.16
CA GLN A 232 5.51 21.73 17.39
C GLN A 232 4.97 23.14 17.13
N PHE A 233 5.45 23.81 16.08
CA PHE A 233 4.94 25.12 15.65
C PHE A 233 3.44 25.05 15.35
N TRP A 234 3.01 24.05 14.58
CA TRP A 234 1.59 23.84 14.27
C TRP A 234 0.74 23.63 15.52
N ARG A 235 1.21 22.77 16.45
CA ARG A 235 0.51 22.55 17.72
C ARG A 235 0.40 23.83 18.56
N ARG A 236 1.46 24.65 18.57
CA ARG A 236 1.47 25.94 19.28
C ARG A 236 0.56 26.99 18.64
N LEU A 237 0.39 26.94 17.32
CA LEU A 237 -0.52 27.85 16.61
C LEU A 237 -1.96 27.66 17.08
N ALA A 238 -2.33 26.43 17.48
CA ALA A 238 -3.64 26.09 18.05
C ALA A 238 -4.80 26.73 17.25
N TRP A 239 -4.72 26.62 15.92
CA TRP A 239 -5.59 27.35 15.02
C TRP A 239 -7.05 26.96 15.26
N PRO A 240 -7.95 27.93 15.49
CA PRO A 240 -9.31 27.65 15.97
C PRO A 240 -10.28 27.21 14.87
N ASP A 241 -10.03 27.56 13.61
CA ASP A 241 -10.92 27.20 12.49
C ASP A 241 -10.58 25.84 11.89
N ILE A 242 -11.49 24.87 12.03
CA ILE A 242 -11.26 23.47 11.68
C ILE A 242 -11.01 23.31 10.17
N ILE A 243 -11.76 23.98 9.30
CA ILE A 243 -11.65 23.80 7.84
C ILE A 243 -10.31 24.36 7.33
N SER A 244 -9.96 25.58 7.73
CA SER A 244 -8.69 26.18 7.36
C SER A 244 -7.53 25.38 7.92
N SER A 245 -7.66 24.83 9.14
CA SER A 245 -6.67 23.92 9.70
C SER A 245 -6.41 22.70 8.81
N ILE A 246 -7.46 22.02 8.32
CA ILE A 246 -7.29 20.90 7.38
C ILE A 246 -6.51 21.35 6.13
N THR A 247 -6.90 22.49 5.57
CA THR A 247 -6.28 23.03 4.35
C THR A 247 -4.79 23.33 4.56
N TYR A 248 -4.43 23.96 5.68
CA TYR A 248 -3.04 24.24 6.03
C TYR A 248 -2.23 22.97 6.28
N LEU A 249 -2.84 21.94 6.89
CA LEU A 249 -2.19 20.67 7.16
C LEU A 249 -1.90 19.85 5.90
N ILE A 250 -2.82 19.88 4.94
CA ILE A 250 -2.57 19.33 3.60
C ILE A 250 -1.35 20.02 2.98
N LYS A 251 -1.28 21.36 3.06
CA LYS A 251 -0.15 22.11 2.53
C LYS A 251 1.17 21.79 3.24
N ILE A 252 1.18 21.68 4.57
CA ILE A 252 2.36 21.26 5.35
C ILE A 252 2.82 19.86 4.92
N THR A 253 1.88 18.93 4.73
CA THR A 253 2.18 17.56 4.28
C THR A 253 2.81 17.56 2.89
N GLU A 254 2.25 18.33 1.96
CA GLU A 254 2.79 18.48 0.59
C GLU A 254 4.21 19.08 0.61
N ASP A 255 4.43 20.14 1.40
CA ASP A 255 5.73 20.80 1.49
C ASP A 255 6.79 19.91 2.17
N MET A 256 6.41 19.15 3.20
CA MET A 256 7.31 18.16 3.82
C MET A 256 7.59 16.97 2.91
N ALA A 257 6.62 16.52 2.11
CA ALA A 257 6.85 15.49 1.10
C ALA A 257 7.88 15.95 0.05
N ASN A 258 7.79 17.21 -0.39
CA ASN A 258 8.77 17.81 -1.29
C ASN A 258 10.16 17.93 -0.65
N ALA A 259 10.23 18.30 0.62
CA ALA A 259 11.47 18.34 1.38
C ALA A 259 12.12 16.94 1.50
N THR A 260 11.32 15.90 1.79
CA THR A 260 11.78 14.50 1.83
C THR A 260 12.33 14.05 0.47
N ARG A 261 11.64 14.37 -0.64
CA ARG A 261 12.12 14.10 -2.01
C ARG A 261 13.42 14.82 -2.34
N LEU A 262 13.54 16.09 -1.98
CA LEU A 262 14.76 16.87 -2.19
C LEU A 262 15.93 16.27 -1.41
N TYR A 263 15.72 15.93 -0.13
CA TYR A 263 16.76 15.31 0.70
C TYR A 263 17.29 14.02 0.06
N ALA A 264 16.40 13.11 -0.34
CA ALA A 264 16.80 11.86 -1.01
C ALA A 264 17.57 12.13 -2.31
N THR A 265 17.16 13.16 -3.06
CA THR A 265 17.83 13.59 -4.30
C THR A 265 19.25 14.07 -4.07
N LEU A 266 19.47 14.93 -3.06
CA LEU A 266 20.77 15.49 -2.76
C LEU A 266 21.75 14.45 -2.19
N VAL A 267 21.30 13.58 -1.29
CA VAL A 267 22.16 12.55 -0.69
C VAL A 267 22.55 11.51 -1.74
N GLU A 268 21.63 11.05 -2.57
CA GLU A 268 21.99 10.16 -3.69
C GLU A 268 22.88 10.86 -4.72
N GLY A 269 22.66 12.16 -4.96
CA GLY A 269 23.51 12.98 -5.82
C GLY A 269 24.99 12.94 -5.42
N LYS A 270 25.30 12.77 -4.13
CA LYS A 270 26.69 12.58 -3.66
C LYS A 270 27.30 11.25 -4.09
N LEU A 271 26.53 10.16 -4.07
CA LEU A 271 26.97 8.88 -4.62
C LEU A 271 27.23 9.00 -6.13
N ASN A 272 26.33 9.68 -6.84
CA ASN A 272 26.44 9.86 -8.27
C ASN A 272 27.66 10.73 -8.67
N ALA A 273 27.92 11.81 -7.93
CA ALA A 273 29.10 12.67 -8.14
C ALA A 273 30.44 11.91 -7.98
N ARG A 274 30.44 10.80 -7.23
CA ARG A 274 31.58 9.90 -7.06
C ARG A 274 31.60 8.73 -8.05
N LYS A 275 30.73 8.74 -9.06
CA LYS A 275 30.63 7.69 -10.10
C LYS A 275 30.31 6.30 -9.54
N PHE A 276 29.53 6.25 -8.46
CA PHE A 276 29.08 5.01 -7.84
C PHE A 276 28.44 4.04 -8.85
N TYR A 277 27.56 4.56 -9.72
CA TYR A 277 26.83 3.74 -10.70
C TYR A 277 27.70 3.22 -11.86
N GLU A 278 28.84 3.86 -12.13
CA GLU A 278 29.79 3.47 -13.19
C GLU A 278 30.80 2.42 -12.72
N THR A 279 30.96 2.24 -11.41
CA THR A 279 32.01 1.39 -10.83
C THR A 279 31.55 -0.07 -10.66
N ASN A 280 32.49 -1.00 -10.85
CA ASN A 280 32.31 -2.45 -10.61
C ASN A 280 32.89 -2.93 -9.28
N ASP A 281 33.74 -2.16 -8.62
CA ASP A 281 34.23 -2.45 -7.27
C ASP A 281 33.45 -1.62 -6.23
N LEU A 282 32.50 -2.27 -5.56
CA LEU A 282 31.66 -1.64 -4.54
C LEU A 282 32.29 -1.68 -3.13
N SER A 283 33.45 -2.32 -2.95
CA SER A 283 34.07 -2.49 -1.62
C SER A 283 34.31 -1.14 -0.93
N TYR A 284 34.81 -0.16 -1.68
CA TYR A 284 35.06 1.21 -1.20
C TYR A 284 33.78 2.00 -0.87
N TYR A 285 32.65 1.67 -1.51
CA TYR A 285 31.39 2.40 -1.37
C TYR A 285 30.42 1.79 -0.34
N THR A 286 30.75 0.63 0.25
CA THR A 286 29.89 -0.11 1.19
C THR A 286 29.35 0.79 2.30
N HIS A 287 30.22 1.57 2.94
CA HIS A 287 29.85 2.46 4.04
C HIS A 287 29.03 3.68 3.55
N GLU A 288 29.44 4.30 2.45
CA GLU A 288 28.79 5.51 1.90
C GLU A 288 27.38 5.21 1.38
N LEU A 289 27.22 4.09 0.67
CA LEU A 289 25.92 3.59 0.23
C LEU A 289 25.03 3.29 1.45
N SER A 290 25.58 2.64 2.48
CA SER A 290 24.83 2.28 3.67
C SER A 290 24.32 3.50 4.42
N LEU A 291 25.18 4.52 4.61
CA LEU A 291 24.77 5.80 5.19
C LEU A 291 23.65 6.46 4.36
N THR A 292 23.83 6.49 3.04
CA THR A 292 22.85 7.11 2.12
C THR A 292 21.46 6.47 2.26
N VAL A 293 21.36 5.14 2.15
CA VAL A 293 20.06 4.46 2.22
C VAL A 293 19.46 4.49 3.63
N ASN A 294 20.30 4.43 4.68
CA ASN A 294 19.85 4.55 6.07
C ASN A 294 19.28 5.94 6.35
N ASP A 295 19.95 6.99 5.88
CA ASP A 295 19.50 8.37 6.04
C ASP A 295 18.18 8.62 5.31
N ILE A 296 18.06 8.14 4.08
CA ILE A 296 16.83 8.24 3.29
C ILE A 296 15.67 7.54 4.02
N GLU A 297 15.90 6.33 4.56
CA GLU A 297 14.87 5.61 5.33
C GLU A 297 14.52 6.33 6.64
N ARG A 298 15.49 6.95 7.32
CA ARG A 298 15.21 7.75 8.53
C ARG A 298 14.27 8.91 8.25
N ILE A 299 14.52 9.66 7.17
CA ILE A 299 13.65 10.77 6.77
C ILE A 299 12.27 10.26 6.33
N ARG A 300 12.22 9.13 5.62
CA ARG A 300 10.96 8.48 5.26
C ARG A 300 10.12 8.14 6.49
N GLU A 301 10.72 7.54 7.53
CA GLU A 301 10.00 7.17 8.75
C GLU A 301 9.54 8.41 9.54
N SER A 302 10.38 9.44 9.61
CA SER A 302 10.02 10.74 10.20
C SER A 302 8.81 11.36 9.47
N PHE A 303 8.81 11.35 8.14
CA PHE A 303 7.68 11.83 7.35
C PHE A 303 6.42 10.97 7.49
N LYS A 304 6.57 9.64 7.54
CA LYS A 304 5.44 8.70 7.69
C LYS A 304 4.72 8.86 9.03
N THR A 305 5.42 9.26 10.08
CA THR A 305 4.85 9.50 11.42
C THR A 305 4.21 10.88 11.57
N LEU A 306 4.41 11.78 10.59
CA LEU A 306 3.89 13.15 10.59
C LEU A 306 2.37 13.25 10.83
N PRO A 307 1.50 12.41 10.23
CA PRO A 307 0.07 12.43 10.52
C PRO A 307 -0.30 12.30 11.99
N ILE A 308 0.45 11.46 12.70
CA ILE A 308 0.28 11.22 14.14
C ILE A 308 0.78 12.44 14.91
N GLU A 309 1.95 12.97 14.54
CA GLU A 309 2.50 14.16 15.19
C GLU A 309 1.59 15.38 15.06
N LEU A 310 0.95 15.57 13.91
CA LEU A 310 0.04 16.68 13.67
C LEU A 310 -1.40 16.41 14.17
N SER A 311 -1.65 15.22 14.74
CA SER A 311 -2.95 14.82 15.29
C SER A 311 -4.10 14.91 14.28
N TYR A 312 -3.88 14.47 13.03
CA TYR A 312 -4.88 14.53 11.96
C TYR A 312 -6.19 13.86 12.32
N ASP A 313 -6.15 12.68 12.95
CA ASP A 313 -7.38 11.94 13.26
C ASP A 313 -8.30 12.72 14.20
N LYS A 314 -7.75 13.38 15.22
CA LYS A 314 -8.54 14.19 16.17
C LYS A 314 -9.26 15.34 15.45
N LEU A 315 -8.60 15.91 14.45
CA LEU A 315 -9.09 17.07 13.73
C LEU A 315 -10.12 16.69 12.66
N LEU A 316 -9.91 15.57 11.96
CA LEU A 316 -10.89 15.02 11.01
C LEU A 316 -12.18 14.59 11.73
N VAL A 317 -12.06 13.90 12.88
CA VAL A 317 -13.22 13.55 13.72
C VAL A 317 -13.95 14.79 14.24
N ALA A 318 -13.22 15.88 14.52
CA ALA A 318 -13.86 17.14 14.89
C ALA A 318 -14.60 17.77 13.70
N ALA A 319 -14.06 17.66 12.48
CA ALA A 319 -14.66 18.20 11.26
C ALA A 319 -15.96 17.47 10.85
N GLU A 320 -16.04 16.16 11.08
CA GLU A 320 -17.25 15.34 10.84
C GLU A 320 -18.49 15.86 11.58
N LYS A 321 -18.32 16.62 12.67
CA LYS A 321 -19.43 17.22 13.43
C LYS A 321 -20.05 18.43 12.73
N PHE A 322 -19.31 19.10 11.85
CA PHE A 322 -19.69 20.38 11.25
C PHE A 322 -19.82 20.31 9.72
N HIS A 323 -19.28 19.26 9.07
CA HIS A 323 -19.27 19.10 7.62
C HIS A 323 -19.78 17.73 7.18
N PRO A 324 -20.29 17.60 5.94
CA PRO A 324 -20.66 16.30 5.38
C PRO A 324 -19.48 15.34 5.40
N ILE A 325 -19.73 14.11 5.84
CA ILE A 325 -18.73 13.04 5.95
C ILE A 325 -17.95 12.86 4.64
N ALA A 326 -18.63 12.93 3.49
CA ALA A 326 -18.01 12.81 2.17
C ALA A 326 -16.89 13.83 1.90
N VAL A 327 -17.03 15.07 2.40
CA VAL A 327 -16.01 16.12 2.23
C VAL A 327 -14.82 15.87 3.16
N VAL A 328 -15.08 15.41 4.38
CA VAL A 328 -14.01 15.07 5.33
C VAL A 328 -13.22 13.85 4.87
N ASP A 329 -13.91 12.87 4.27
CA ASP A 329 -13.28 11.69 3.66
C ASP A 329 -12.40 12.05 2.46
N GLU A 330 -12.76 13.07 1.68
CA GLU A 330 -11.91 13.58 0.60
C GLU A 330 -10.58 14.13 1.15
N TYR A 331 -10.64 14.92 2.22
CA TYR A 331 -9.44 15.44 2.87
C TYR A 331 -8.58 14.33 3.49
N ARG A 332 -9.22 13.36 4.16
CA ARG A 332 -8.55 12.16 4.70
C ARG A 332 -7.79 11.44 3.59
N LYS A 333 -8.49 11.12 2.50
CA LYS A 333 -7.91 10.42 1.34
C LYS A 333 -6.76 11.20 0.72
N LYS A 334 -6.88 12.53 0.60
CA LYS A 334 -5.81 13.38 0.06
C LYS A 334 -4.53 13.26 0.90
N ILE A 335 -4.64 13.41 2.22
CA ILE A 335 -3.49 13.30 3.13
C ILE A 335 -2.87 11.90 3.08
N GLU A 336 -3.70 10.86 3.23
CA GLU A 336 -3.24 9.47 3.22
C GLU A 336 -2.54 9.11 1.90
N THR A 337 -3.11 9.55 0.77
CA THR A 337 -2.53 9.34 -0.55
C THR A 337 -1.20 10.07 -0.71
N THR A 338 -1.11 11.34 -0.28
CA THR A 338 0.17 12.09 -0.34
C THR A 338 1.27 11.41 0.49
N VAL A 339 0.95 10.97 1.71
CA VAL A 339 1.92 10.30 2.58
C VAL A 339 2.33 8.94 2.01
N ALA A 340 1.37 8.15 1.54
CA ALA A 340 1.61 6.83 0.95
C ALA A 340 2.45 6.93 -0.34
N MET A 341 2.09 7.83 -1.25
CA MET A 341 2.82 8.03 -2.51
C MET A 341 4.28 8.45 -2.27
N CYS A 342 4.51 9.48 -1.44
CA CYS A 342 5.87 9.91 -1.13
C CYS A 342 6.66 8.80 -0.40
N SER A 343 6.05 8.09 0.55
CA SER A 343 6.70 6.97 1.23
C SER A 343 7.07 5.83 0.27
N GLN A 344 6.24 5.57 -0.75
CA GLN A 344 6.52 4.57 -1.77
C GLN A 344 7.64 5.03 -2.72
N GLU A 345 7.58 6.27 -3.22
CA GLU A 345 8.63 6.86 -4.07
C GLU A 345 10.02 6.76 -3.42
N ILE A 346 10.10 7.06 -2.12
CA ILE A 346 11.35 6.97 -1.36
C ILE A 346 11.79 5.52 -1.16
N THR A 347 10.83 4.60 -0.96
CA THR A 347 11.11 3.16 -0.88
C THR A 347 11.68 2.64 -2.20
N ASP A 348 11.07 3.00 -3.33
CA ASP A 348 11.49 2.60 -4.67
C ASP A 348 12.91 3.12 -4.96
N ARG A 349 13.21 4.36 -4.56
CA ARG A 349 14.57 4.91 -4.66
C ARG A 349 15.59 4.15 -3.82
N ILE A 350 15.23 3.73 -2.59
CA ILE A 350 16.11 2.86 -1.78
C ILE A 350 16.37 1.54 -2.52
N TYR A 351 15.34 0.91 -3.09
CA TYR A 351 15.50 -0.32 -3.88
C TYR A 351 16.39 -0.11 -5.11
N GLN A 352 16.28 1.03 -5.81
CA GLN A 352 17.14 1.37 -6.96
C GLN A 352 18.61 1.50 -6.57
N ILE A 353 18.91 2.11 -5.42
CA ILE A 353 20.28 2.22 -4.93
C ILE A 353 20.82 0.83 -4.52
N LEU A 354 20.03 0.05 -3.78
CA LEU A 354 20.41 -1.30 -3.33
C LEU A 354 20.52 -2.30 -4.49
N SER A 355 19.73 -2.15 -5.56
CA SER A 355 19.78 -3.06 -6.70
C SER A 355 21.13 -3.03 -7.39
N LYS A 356 21.86 -1.91 -7.35
CA LYS A 356 23.25 -1.84 -7.86
C LYS A 356 24.19 -2.81 -7.14
N VAL A 357 24.00 -3.02 -5.82
CA VAL A 357 24.75 -4.01 -5.04
C VAL A 357 24.46 -5.41 -5.56
N VAL A 358 23.20 -5.73 -5.80
CA VAL A 358 22.77 -7.04 -6.28
C VAL A 358 23.21 -7.29 -7.72
N THR A 359 23.05 -6.32 -8.63
CA THR A 359 23.51 -6.43 -10.02
C THR A 359 25.02 -6.66 -10.10
N ASN A 360 25.80 -6.11 -9.16
CA ASN A 360 27.24 -6.32 -9.10
C ASN A 360 27.65 -7.76 -8.73
N VAL A 361 26.80 -8.47 -7.98
CA VAL A 361 27.04 -9.86 -7.55
C VAL A 361 26.19 -10.88 -8.32
N GLU A 362 25.36 -10.42 -9.24
CA GLU A 362 24.34 -11.23 -9.91
C GLU A 362 24.98 -12.37 -10.72
N MET A 363 26.10 -12.11 -11.39
CA MET A 363 26.79 -13.13 -12.17
C MET A 363 27.33 -14.25 -11.28
N GLU A 364 27.98 -13.91 -10.17
CA GLU A 364 28.48 -14.89 -9.22
C GLU A 364 27.35 -15.65 -8.53
N LEU A 365 26.23 -15.00 -8.20
CA LEU A 365 25.04 -15.67 -7.66
C LEU A 365 24.50 -16.72 -8.64
N LYS A 366 24.40 -16.36 -9.93
CA LYS A 366 23.97 -17.28 -10.99
C LYS A 366 24.94 -18.44 -11.18
N GLN A 367 26.25 -18.19 -11.14
CA GLN A 367 27.28 -19.23 -11.21
C GLN A 367 27.20 -20.21 -10.04
N ASN A 368 27.10 -19.72 -8.81
CA ASN A 368 26.97 -20.57 -7.63
C ASN A 368 25.69 -21.43 -7.68
N LEU A 369 24.57 -20.86 -8.15
CA LEU A 369 23.34 -21.63 -8.32
C LEU A 369 23.47 -22.68 -9.43
N PHE A 370 24.14 -22.35 -10.54
CA PHE A 370 24.41 -23.29 -11.62
C PHE A 370 25.24 -24.48 -11.14
N HIS A 371 26.25 -24.27 -10.29
CA HIS A 371 27.02 -25.36 -9.68
C HIS A 371 26.18 -26.29 -8.80
N ILE A 372 25.16 -25.77 -8.11
CA ILE A 372 24.22 -26.60 -7.32
C ILE A 372 23.37 -27.48 -8.25
N ILE A 373 22.93 -26.91 -9.38
CA ILE A 373 22.09 -27.59 -10.38
C ILE A 373 22.87 -28.71 -11.09
N GLU A 374 24.09 -28.41 -11.55
CA GLU A 374 24.92 -29.32 -12.37
C GLU A 374 25.90 -30.18 -11.57
N ALA A 375 25.86 -30.12 -10.23
CA ALA A 375 26.76 -30.92 -9.41
C ALA A 375 26.56 -32.44 -9.66
N PRO A 376 27.64 -33.24 -9.75
CA PRO A 376 27.56 -34.69 -9.85
C PRO A 376 26.77 -35.34 -8.71
N GLU A 377 26.14 -36.49 -8.94
CA GLU A 377 25.35 -37.22 -7.93
C GLU A 377 26.16 -37.64 -6.69
N LEU A 378 27.47 -37.80 -6.85
CA LEU A 378 28.41 -38.17 -5.79
C LEU A 378 28.66 -37.06 -4.76
N ILE A 379 28.39 -35.79 -5.12
CA ILE A 379 28.60 -34.66 -4.23
C ILE A 379 27.44 -34.57 -3.24
N SER A 380 27.76 -34.43 -1.95
CA SER A 380 26.77 -34.26 -0.90
C SER A 380 25.98 -32.96 -1.08
N PHE A 381 24.75 -32.92 -0.57
CA PHE A 381 23.94 -31.70 -0.61
C PHE A 381 24.66 -30.51 0.06
N GLN A 382 25.31 -30.75 1.20
CA GLN A 382 26.01 -29.72 1.96
C GLN A 382 27.17 -29.15 1.12
N ASP A 383 28.01 -30.01 0.55
CA ASP A 383 29.16 -29.58 -0.26
C ASP A 383 28.75 -28.80 -1.52
N ALA A 384 27.61 -29.15 -2.12
CA ALA A 384 27.09 -28.43 -3.28
C ALA A 384 26.58 -27.03 -2.92
N THR A 385 25.93 -26.86 -1.76
CA THR A 385 25.32 -25.57 -1.35
C THR A 385 26.28 -24.63 -0.60
N GLN A 386 27.32 -25.17 0.02
CA GLN A 386 28.26 -24.40 0.84
C GLN A 386 28.90 -23.20 0.12
N PRO A 387 29.32 -23.30 -1.17
CA PRO A 387 29.91 -22.16 -1.87
C PRO A 387 28.98 -20.95 -1.96
N LEU A 388 27.68 -21.17 -2.16
CA LEU A 388 26.69 -20.09 -2.21
C LEU A 388 26.54 -19.42 -0.84
N PHE A 389 26.45 -20.19 0.25
CA PHE A 389 26.33 -19.62 1.60
C PHE A 389 27.59 -18.86 2.00
N THR A 390 28.78 -19.40 1.75
CA THR A 390 30.05 -18.70 1.98
C THR A 390 30.17 -17.44 1.13
N PHE A 391 29.65 -17.45 -0.09
CA PHE A 391 29.58 -16.26 -0.93
C PHE A 391 28.68 -15.18 -0.33
N LEU A 392 27.48 -15.55 0.12
CA LEU A 392 26.54 -14.62 0.78
C LEU A 392 27.16 -14.04 2.05
N GLU A 393 27.77 -14.87 2.89
CA GLU A 393 28.46 -14.45 4.12
C GLU A 393 29.58 -13.44 3.84
N LYS A 394 30.33 -13.63 2.75
CA LYS A 394 31.47 -12.77 2.42
C LYS A 394 31.07 -11.49 1.68
N ARG A 395 30.03 -11.51 0.84
CA ARG A 395 29.67 -10.39 -0.06
C ARG A 395 28.42 -9.62 0.36
N ILE A 396 27.45 -10.26 1.00
CA ILE A 396 26.16 -9.66 1.37
C ILE A 396 26.07 -9.38 2.88
N PHE A 397 26.46 -10.32 3.72
CA PHE A 397 26.36 -10.15 5.18
C PHE A 397 27.24 -9.05 5.78
N PRO A 398 28.33 -8.55 5.18
CA PRO A 398 28.99 -7.35 5.69
C PRO A 398 28.06 -6.12 5.75
N TYR A 399 27.03 -6.07 4.90
CA TYR A 399 26.02 -5.01 4.93
C TYR A 399 25.11 -5.09 6.16
N LYS A 400 25.01 -6.23 6.85
CA LYS A 400 24.20 -6.39 8.07
C LYS A 400 24.67 -5.46 9.19
N GLU A 401 25.98 -5.29 9.31
CA GLU A 401 26.58 -4.47 10.37
C GLU A 401 26.34 -2.97 10.13
N VAL A 402 26.35 -2.54 8.86
CA VAL A 402 26.26 -1.12 8.47
C VAL A 402 24.85 -0.64 8.11
N LEU A 403 23.99 -1.50 7.57
CA LEU A 403 22.60 -1.17 7.27
C LEU A 403 21.71 -1.26 8.51
N ILE A 404 20.64 -0.48 8.53
CA ILE A 404 19.53 -0.70 9.46
C ILE A 404 18.70 -1.92 9.02
N ARG A 405 17.95 -2.50 9.96
CA ARG A 405 17.19 -3.74 9.75
C ARG A 405 16.32 -3.67 8.48
N GLN A 406 15.56 -2.60 8.30
CA GLN A 406 14.65 -2.42 7.18
C GLN A 406 15.39 -2.46 5.83
N ASN A 407 16.52 -1.76 5.71
CA ASN A 407 17.30 -1.73 4.47
C ASN A 407 18.05 -3.04 4.21
N PHE A 408 18.50 -3.72 5.26
CA PHE A 408 19.09 -5.06 5.12
C PHE A 408 18.04 -6.09 4.66
N THR A 409 16.82 -6.03 5.20
CA THR A 409 15.67 -6.83 4.73
C THR A 409 15.42 -6.57 3.23
N ARG A 410 15.34 -5.31 2.79
CA ARG A 410 15.19 -4.95 1.36
C ARG A 410 16.32 -5.49 0.48
N LEU A 411 17.57 -5.44 0.96
CA LEU A 411 18.71 -6.01 0.25
C LEU A 411 18.57 -7.54 0.09
N LEU A 412 18.19 -8.24 1.15
CA LEU A 412 17.97 -9.69 1.10
C LEU A 412 16.79 -10.07 0.19
N GLU A 413 15.73 -9.26 0.13
CA GLU A 413 14.62 -9.47 -0.80
C GLU A 413 15.08 -9.40 -2.27
N LEU A 414 15.94 -8.44 -2.61
CA LEU A 414 16.51 -8.33 -3.95
C LEU A 414 17.39 -9.54 -4.30
N VAL A 415 18.23 -10.00 -3.36
CA VAL A 415 19.04 -11.21 -3.54
C VAL A 415 18.15 -12.45 -3.72
N TRP A 416 17.11 -12.59 -2.90
CA TRP A 416 16.12 -13.67 -3.00
C TRP A 416 15.41 -13.65 -4.36
N SER A 417 14.99 -12.48 -4.84
CA SER A 417 14.34 -12.34 -6.15
C SER A 417 15.23 -12.85 -7.27
N VAL A 418 16.52 -12.48 -7.27
CA VAL A 418 17.48 -12.95 -8.29
C VAL A 418 17.65 -14.46 -8.23
N LEU A 419 17.75 -15.06 -7.04
CA LEU A 419 17.87 -16.52 -6.89
C LEU A 419 16.63 -17.26 -7.38
N ILE A 420 15.43 -16.76 -7.03
CA ILE A 420 14.16 -17.35 -7.46
C ILE A 420 13.94 -17.20 -8.96
N ASP A 421 14.25 -16.04 -9.53
CA ASP A 421 14.12 -15.79 -10.96
C ASP A 421 15.10 -16.66 -11.77
N GLN A 422 16.34 -16.78 -11.29
CA GLN A 422 17.30 -17.68 -11.92
C GLN A 422 16.87 -19.15 -11.81
N LEU A 423 16.39 -19.60 -10.64
CA LEU A 423 15.93 -20.97 -10.44
C LEU A 423 14.74 -21.30 -11.35
N LEU A 424 13.77 -20.39 -11.46
CA LEU A 424 12.64 -20.55 -12.37
C LEU A 424 13.11 -20.61 -13.83
N SER A 425 13.97 -19.67 -14.25
CA SER A 425 14.56 -19.67 -15.60
C SER A 425 15.27 -20.99 -15.90
N GLU A 426 16.04 -21.53 -14.96
CA GLU A 426 16.76 -22.80 -15.16
C GLU A 426 15.82 -24.00 -15.25
N ILE A 427 14.71 -24.02 -14.50
CA ILE A 427 13.72 -25.08 -14.59
C ILE A 427 12.97 -25.00 -15.92
N GLU A 428 12.60 -23.80 -16.38
CA GLU A 428 11.88 -23.59 -17.64
C GLU A 428 12.75 -23.81 -18.88
N LYS A 429 14.05 -23.49 -18.81
CA LYS A 429 15.02 -23.71 -19.91
C LYS A 429 15.46 -25.16 -20.05
N ALA A 430 15.08 -26.05 -19.12
CA ALA A 430 15.48 -27.45 -19.13
C ALA A 430 14.85 -28.22 -20.32
N SER A 431 15.38 -27.98 -21.51
CA SER A 431 15.16 -28.78 -22.72
C SER A 431 15.96 -30.09 -22.68
N THR A 432 16.86 -30.24 -21.70
CA THR A 432 17.69 -31.42 -21.49
C THR A 432 17.14 -32.29 -20.36
N VAL A 433 17.17 -33.61 -20.57
CA VAL A 433 16.79 -34.63 -19.59
C VAL A 433 17.72 -34.52 -18.37
N ARG A 434 17.29 -33.81 -17.33
CA ARG A 434 17.96 -33.82 -16.02
C ARG A 434 17.48 -35.03 -15.22
N SER A 435 18.37 -35.64 -14.43
CA SER A 435 18.03 -36.79 -13.58
C SER A 435 17.10 -36.37 -12.44
N THR A 436 16.28 -37.31 -11.95
CA THR A 436 15.39 -37.12 -10.81
C THR A 436 16.14 -36.73 -9.52
N SER A 437 17.39 -37.17 -9.40
CA SER A 437 18.31 -36.81 -8.31
C SER A 437 18.63 -35.32 -8.30
N SER A 438 18.85 -34.69 -9.46
CA SER A 438 19.11 -33.24 -9.57
C SER A 438 17.91 -32.40 -9.11
N TYR A 439 16.69 -32.75 -9.52
CA TYR A 439 15.48 -32.05 -9.06
C TYR A 439 15.17 -32.27 -7.57
N THR A 440 15.49 -33.45 -7.04
CA THR A 440 15.40 -33.73 -5.61
C THR A 440 16.37 -32.86 -4.82
N ARG A 441 17.61 -32.69 -5.33
CA ARG A 441 18.60 -31.78 -4.75
C ARG A 441 18.12 -30.33 -4.79
N LEU A 442 17.54 -29.88 -5.89
CA LEU A 442 16.99 -28.52 -6.01
C LEU A 442 15.83 -28.27 -5.05
N THR A 443 14.98 -29.27 -4.81
CA THR A 443 13.90 -29.16 -3.83
C THR A 443 14.48 -28.96 -2.42
N LYS A 444 15.48 -29.76 -2.04
CA LYS A 444 16.20 -29.60 -0.77
C LYS A 444 16.92 -28.25 -0.68
N ALA A 445 17.55 -27.80 -1.77
CA ALA A 445 18.26 -26.52 -1.83
C ALA A 445 17.29 -25.36 -1.61
N LEU A 446 16.14 -25.38 -2.27
CA LEU A 446 15.11 -24.37 -2.13
C LEU A 446 14.58 -24.28 -0.69
N ASP A 447 14.32 -25.42 -0.05
CA ASP A 447 13.87 -25.44 1.35
C ASP A 447 14.99 -24.92 2.29
N SER A 448 16.24 -25.32 2.09
CA SER A 448 17.38 -24.78 2.85
C SER A 448 17.62 -23.28 2.62
N PHE A 449 17.36 -22.76 1.41
CA PHE A 449 17.44 -21.32 1.16
C PHE A 449 16.34 -20.57 1.93
N VAL A 450 15.12 -21.11 1.99
CA VAL A 450 14.06 -20.51 2.81
C VAL A 450 14.48 -20.44 4.28
N ASP A 451 15.05 -21.51 4.82
CA ASP A 451 15.51 -21.54 6.21
C ASP A 451 16.68 -20.55 6.44
N TYR A 452 17.64 -20.49 5.51
CA TYR A 452 18.77 -19.57 5.57
C TYR A 452 18.37 -18.08 5.51
N PHE A 453 17.49 -17.72 4.57
CA PHE A 453 17.01 -16.34 4.44
C PHE A 453 15.97 -15.95 5.49
N ASN A 454 15.32 -16.92 6.15
CA ASN A 454 14.44 -16.64 7.28
C ASN A 454 15.24 -16.46 8.58
N ALA A 455 16.20 -17.35 8.83
CA ALA A 455 17.04 -17.44 10.04
C ALA A 455 16.24 -17.18 11.33
N ASP A 456 15.24 -18.03 11.58
CA ASP A 456 14.35 -17.93 12.76
C ASP A 456 13.71 -16.54 12.92
N GLU A 457 13.16 -16.01 11.81
CA GLU A 457 12.50 -14.70 11.73
C GLU A 457 13.41 -13.49 11.97
N GLN A 458 14.74 -13.69 12.00
CA GLN A 458 15.70 -12.60 12.13
C GLN A 458 15.77 -11.74 10.87
N TYR A 459 15.61 -12.34 9.69
CA TYR A 459 15.81 -11.69 8.40
C TYR A 459 14.49 -11.52 7.62
N LEU A 460 14.19 -12.41 6.66
CA LEU A 460 12.99 -12.32 5.84
C LEU A 460 11.84 -13.13 6.45
N PRO A 461 10.65 -12.55 6.66
CA PRO A 461 9.44 -13.30 7.01
C PRO A 461 9.12 -14.37 5.97
N LYS A 462 8.55 -15.50 6.43
CA LYS A 462 8.18 -16.62 5.54
C LYS A 462 7.17 -16.21 4.46
N ASP A 463 6.34 -15.21 4.72
CA ASP A 463 5.36 -14.69 3.76
C ASP A 463 6.03 -13.99 2.56
N LEU A 464 7.16 -13.30 2.78
CA LEU A 464 7.94 -12.66 1.71
C LEU A 464 8.78 -13.66 0.92
N LEU A 465 9.13 -14.80 1.53
CA LEU A 465 9.87 -15.88 0.86
C LEU A 465 8.94 -16.75 0.00
N LYS A 466 7.75 -17.09 0.51
CA LYS A 466 6.80 -18.00 -0.13
C LYS A 466 5.87 -17.29 -1.13
N THR A 467 6.46 -16.51 -2.02
CA THR A 467 5.77 -15.82 -3.12
C THR A 467 5.11 -16.80 -4.10
N ASP A 468 4.27 -16.30 -5.00
CA ASP A 468 3.65 -17.16 -6.02
C ASP A 468 4.67 -17.78 -6.97
N LYS A 469 5.80 -17.09 -7.24
CA LYS A 469 6.94 -17.67 -7.97
C LYS A 469 7.54 -18.86 -7.20
N TYR A 470 7.76 -18.73 -5.89
CA TYR A 470 8.23 -19.86 -5.06
C TYR A 470 7.27 -21.05 -5.12
N LYS A 471 5.96 -20.81 -4.98
CA LYS A 471 4.94 -21.87 -5.05
C LYS A 471 4.95 -22.55 -6.42
N LEU A 472 5.10 -21.79 -7.50
CA LEU A 472 5.22 -22.31 -8.86
C LEU A 472 6.47 -23.19 -9.01
N ILE A 473 7.63 -22.71 -8.56
CA ILE A 473 8.88 -23.51 -8.59
C ILE A 473 8.70 -24.81 -7.82
N LYS A 474 8.16 -24.77 -6.59
CA LYS A 474 7.93 -25.96 -5.77
C LYS A 474 6.98 -26.95 -6.45
N LYS A 475 5.95 -26.46 -7.14
CA LYS A 475 5.04 -27.26 -7.97
C LYS A 475 5.77 -27.91 -9.15
N LEU A 476 6.58 -27.14 -9.90
CA LEU A 476 7.34 -27.65 -11.04
C LEU A 476 8.39 -28.69 -10.62
N LEU A 477 9.16 -28.42 -9.56
CA LEU A 477 10.12 -29.36 -8.99
C LEU A 477 9.46 -30.68 -8.57
N LYS A 478 8.27 -30.61 -7.96
CA LYS A 478 7.46 -31.79 -7.65
C LYS A 478 7.10 -32.57 -8.92
N TYR A 479 6.68 -31.90 -9.99
CA TYR A 479 6.34 -32.57 -11.24
C TYR A 479 7.55 -33.28 -11.87
N HIS A 480 8.73 -32.67 -11.83
CA HIS A 480 9.95 -33.29 -12.34
C HIS A 480 10.43 -34.50 -11.52
N THR A 481 10.14 -34.56 -10.21
CA THR A 481 10.50 -35.72 -9.36
C THR A 481 9.43 -36.81 -9.32
N THR A 482 8.23 -36.54 -9.81
CA THR A 482 7.11 -37.49 -9.82
C THR A 482 7.26 -38.52 -10.95
N ASP A 483 6.99 -39.80 -10.70
CA ASP A 483 7.04 -40.84 -11.73
C ASP A 483 5.97 -40.61 -12.83
N THR A 484 6.16 -41.23 -13.99
CA THR A 484 5.32 -40.97 -15.17
C THR A 484 3.85 -41.32 -14.94
N HIS A 485 3.56 -42.41 -14.23
CA HIS A 485 2.19 -42.84 -13.97
C HIS A 485 1.48 -41.85 -13.03
N SER A 486 2.14 -41.46 -11.94
CA SER A 486 1.60 -40.47 -11.00
C SER A 486 1.44 -39.09 -11.66
N LEU A 487 2.34 -38.71 -12.56
CA LEU A 487 2.27 -37.44 -13.28
C LEU A 487 1.09 -37.41 -14.27
N ILE A 488 0.81 -38.51 -14.97
CA ILE A 488 -0.37 -38.64 -15.82
C ILE A 488 -1.67 -38.59 -14.99
N LYS A 489 -1.69 -39.18 -13.78
CA LYS A 489 -2.85 -39.05 -12.87
C LYS A 489 -3.09 -37.58 -12.47
N LEU A 490 -2.03 -36.86 -12.12
CA LEU A 490 -2.10 -35.42 -11.81
C LEU A 490 -2.63 -34.60 -13.00
N TYR A 491 -2.28 -34.97 -14.23
CA TYR A 491 -2.81 -34.32 -15.43
C TYR A 491 -4.33 -34.43 -15.52
N TYR A 492 -4.90 -35.62 -15.33
CA TYR A 492 -6.36 -35.79 -15.38
C TYR A 492 -7.06 -35.07 -14.22
N GLN A 493 -6.43 -34.98 -13.05
CA GLN A 493 -6.92 -34.16 -11.94
C GLN A 493 -6.92 -32.66 -12.30
N GLU A 494 -5.86 -32.14 -12.94
CA GLU A 494 -5.84 -30.76 -13.46
C GLU A 494 -6.98 -30.54 -14.47
N LYS A 495 -7.23 -31.50 -15.37
CA LYS A 495 -8.33 -31.42 -16.35
C LYS A 495 -9.72 -31.40 -15.74
N LEU A 496 -9.97 -32.21 -14.70
CA LEU A 496 -11.23 -32.15 -13.94
C LEU A 496 -11.46 -30.77 -13.33
N HIS A 497 -10.43 -30.18 -12.70
CA HIS A 497 -10.53 -28.84 -12.10
C HIS A 497 -10.66 -27.72 -13.15
N GLU A 498 -9.99 -27.85 -14.30
CA GLU A 498 -10.16 -26.93 -15.43
C GLU A 498 -11.61 -26.95 -15.92
N GLN A 499 -12.21 -28.12 -16.08
CA GLN A 499 -13.60 -28.28 -16.49
C GLN A 499 -14.59 -27.67 -15.47
N GLU A 500 -14.38 -27.89 -14.17
CA GLU A 500 -15.20 -27.27 -13.11
C GLU A 500 -15.12 -25.73 -13.15
N ARG A 501 -13.93 -25.17 -13.43
CA ARG A 501 -13.72 -23.72 -13.53
C ARG A 501 -14.26 -23.12 -14.81
N ALA A 502 -14.24 -23.86 -15.92
CA ALA A 502 -14.78 -23.40 -17.21
C ALA A 502 -16.26 -23.02 -17.09
N VAL A 503 -17.02 -23.69 -16.21
CA VAL A 503 -18.42 -23.33 -15.87
C VAL A 503 -18.55 -21.88 -15.37
N ILE A 504 -17.56 -21.39 -14.61
CA ILE A 504 -17.55 -20.05 -14.02
C ILE A 504 -16.98 -19.02 -15.03
N ILE A 505 -15.94 -19.39 -15.77
CA ILE A 505 -15.18 -18.50 -16.66
C ILE A 505 -15.94 -18.19 -17.96
N ASN A 506 -16.71 -19.13 -18.51
CA ASN A 506 -17.49 -18.93 -19.74
C ASN A 506 -18.64 -17.90 -19.57
N GLN A 507 -18.93 -17.45 -18.34
CA GLN A 507 -19.84 -16.33 -18.07
C GLN A 507 -19.14 -14.95 -18.13
N SER A 508 -17.81 -14.90 -18.22
CA SER A 508 -17.00 -13.68 -18.02
C SER A 508 -15.90 -13.44 -19.07
N SER A 509 -15.65 -14.39 -19.99
CA SER A 509 -14.57 -14.32 -20.98
C SER A 509 -15.02 -14.71 -22.40
N ASN A 510 -14.38 -14.13 -23.43
CA ASN A 510 -14.64 -14.35 -24.87
C ASN A 510 -14.11 -15.71 -25.40
N LEU A 511 -14.01 -16.74 -24.56
CA LEU A 511 -13.62 -18.09 -25.02
C LEU A 511 -14.79 -18.75 -25.78
N PRO A 512 -14.55 -19.54 -26.84
CA PRO A 512 -15.62 -20.21 -27.58
C PRO A 512 -16.34 -21.22 -26.67
N ASP A 513 -17.66 -21.11 -26.55
CA ASP A 513 -18.49 -22.16 -25.96
C ASP A 513 -18.48 -23.37 -26.91
N LEU A 514 -17.89 -24.48 -26.46
CA LEU A 514 -17.80 -25.73 -27.22
C LEU A 514 -19.03 -26.62 -27.05
N GLY A 515 -19.97 -26.20 -26.20
CA GLY A 515 -21.18 -26.94 -25.90
C GLY A 515 -21.04 -27.81 -24.66
N LYS A 516 -22.04 -28.68 -24.48
CA LYS A 516 -22.23 -29.50 -23.28
C LYS A 516 -22.54 -30.93 -23.64
N LEU A 517 -21.88 -31.87 -22.97
CA LEU A 517 -22.20 -33.29 -23.00
C LEU A 517 -23.09 -33.63 -21.81
N TYR A 518 -24.10 -34.45 -22.04
CA TYR A 518 -24.94 -34.99 -20.98
C TYR A 518 -24.89 -36.51 -20.94
N CYS A 519 -24.63 -37.04 -19.75
CA CYS A 519 -24.52 -38.48 -19.53
C CYS A 519 -25.10 -38.91 -18.18
N ARG A 520 -25.24 -40.23 -17.98
CA ARG A 520 -25.41 -40.85 -16.66
C ARG A 520 -24.35 -41.90 -16.48
N ALA A 521 -23.92 -42.10 -15.25
CA ALA A 521 -23.02 -43.20 -14.91
C ALA A 521 -23.44 -43.84 -13.59
N TYR A 522 -23.35 -45.16 -13.52
CA TYR A 522 -23.67 -45.97 -12.34
C TYR A 522 -22.82 -47.22 -12.28
N TYR A 523 -22.33 -47.58 -11.10
CA TYR A 523 -21.60 -48.81 -10.88
C TYR A 523 -22.48 -49.86 -10.20
N HIS A 524 -22.66 -51.02 -10.84
CA HIS A 524 -23.39 -52.13 -10.27
C HIS A 524 -22.45 -53.11 -9.56
N LEU A 525 -22.34 -52.98 -8.24
CA LEU A 525 -21.38 -53.73 -7.42
C LEU A 525 -21.44 -55.25 -7.60
N LYS A 526 -22.65 -55.84 -7.67
CA LYS A 526 -22.79 -57.31 -7.78
C LYS A 526 -22.39 -57.86 -9.15
N GLU A 527 -22.46 -57.03 -10.19
CA GLU A 527 -22.12 -57.42 -11.56
C GLU A 527 -20.71 -56.95 -11.95
N GLU A 528 -20.03 -56.25 -11.04
CA GLU A 528 -18.73 -55.62 -11.28
C GLU A 528 -18.70 -54.87 -12.61
N THR A 529 -19.74 -54.07 -12.87
CA THR A 529 -19.95 -53.40 -14.15
C THR A 529 -20.29 -51.93 -13.95
N LEU A 530 -19.54 -51.07 -14.62
CA LEU A 530 -19.79 -49.64 -14.76
C LEU A 530 -20.65 -49.41 -16.01
N TYR A 531 -21.85 -48.88 -15.80
CA TYR A 531 -22.75 -48.45 -16.84
C TYR A 531 -22.57 -46.96 -17.12
N VAL A 532 -22.44 -46.61 -18.39
CA VAL A 532 -22.34 -45.22 -18.85
C VAL A 532 -23.36 -45.01 -19.96
N GLU A 533 -24.31 -44.10 -19.75
CA GLU A 533 -25.30 -43.71 -20.76
C GLU A 533 -24.93 -42.34 -21.33
N ILE A 534 -24.71 -42.27 -22.64
CA ILE A 534 -24.55 -41.01 -23.36
C ILE A 534 -25.93 -40.56 -23.85
N ILE A 535 -26.45 -39.47 -23.31
CA ILE A 535 -27.81 -39.01 -23.58
C ILE A 535 -27.81 -38.09 -24.80
N SER A 536 -27.08 -36.99 -24.73
CA SER A 536 -27.10 -35.95 -25.76
C SER A 536 -25.92 -35.00 -25.61
N CYS A 537 -25.58 -34.29 -26.69
CA CYS A 537 -24.83 -33.04 -26.60
C CYS A 537 -25.72 -31.85 -26.95
N LYS A 538 -25.36 -30.65 -26.50
CA LYS A 538 -26.05 -29.40 -26.88
C LYS A 538 -25.06 -28.30 -27.21
N ASN A 539 -25.46 -27.46 -28.16
CA ASN A 539 -24.72 -26.28 -28.62
C ASN A 539 -23.27 -26.61 -29.03
N LEU A 540 -23.07 -27.71 -29.75
CA LEU A 540 -21.76 -28.06 -30.29
C LEU A 540 -21.29 -26.98 -31.27
N LYS A 541 -19.97 -26.84 -31.41
CA LYS A 541 -19.36 -25.96 -32.40
C LYS A 541 -19.58 -26.55 -33.79
N PRO A 542 -20.05 -25.77 -34.78
CA PRO A 542 -20.16 -26.25 -36.15
C PRO A 542 -18.77 -26.43 -36.77
N CYS A 543 -18.48 -27.64 -37.25
CA CYS A 543 -17.23 -27.98 -37.92
C CYS A 543 -17.40 -28.06 -39.45
N ASP A 544 -18.57 -28.50 -39.95
CA ASP A 544 -18.84 -28.52 -41.38
C ASP A 544 -19.09 -27.13 -42.01
N SER A 545 -18.76 -27.03 -43.29
CA SER A 545 -19.12 -25.89 -44.16
C SER A 545 -20.63 -25.59 -44.25
N ASN A 546 -21.48 -26.55 -43.88
CA ASN A 546 -22.93 -26.42 -43.88
C ASN A 546 -23.47 -25.72 -42.59
N GLY A 547 -22.60 -25.44 -41.62
CA GLY A 547 -22.96 -24.83 -40.33
C GLY A 547 -23.56 -25.80 -39.29
N LEU A 548 -23.46 -27.10 -39.53
CA LEU A 548 -23.84 -28.21 -38.64
C LEU A 548 -22.63 -29.13 -38.47
N SER A 549 -22.84 -30.30 -37.83
CA SER A 549 -21.84 -31.37 -37.70
C SER A 549 -22.55 -32.73 -37.78
N ASP A 550 -21.80 -33.80 -37.97
CA ASP A 550 -22.19 -35.20 -37.85
C ASP A 550 -21.56 -35.83 -36.56
N PRO A 551 -21.92 -35.37 -35.34
CA PRO A 551 -21.21 -35.71 -34.12
C PRO A 551 -21.38 -37.17 -33.66
N TYR A 552 -20.32 -37.68 -33.03
CA TYR A 552 -20.31 -38.91 -32.22
C TYR A 552 -19.42 -38.74 -30.98
N VAL A 553 -19.62 -39.57 -29.97
CA VAL A 553 -18.87 -39.52 -28.71
C VAL A 553 -18.06 -40.79 -28.52
N GLU A 554 -16.74 -40.66 -28.40
CA GLU A 554 -15.87 -41.74 -27.91
C GLU A 554 -15.83 -41.73 -26.38
N VAL A 555 -15.99 -42.91 -25.77
CA VAL A 555 -15.95 -43.13 -24.32
C VAL A 555 -14.77 -44.03 -23.99
N GLN A 556 -13.84 -43.51 -23.19
CA GLN A 556 -12.63 -44.22 -22.79
C GLN A 556 -12.35 -44.09 -21.29
N LEU A 557 -11.94 -45.19 -20.64
CA LEU A 557 -11.43 -45.14 -19.27
C LEU A 557 -9.93 -44.79 -19.27
N CYS A 558 -9.58 -43.78 -18.48
CA CYS A 558 -8.26 -43.17 -18.45
C CYS A 558 -7.72 -43.05 -17.01
N PRO A 559 -6.39 -43.11 -16.81
CA PRO A 559 -5.35 -43.43 -17.80
C PRO A 559 -5.40 -44.89 -18.27
N LYS A 560 -5.01 -45.17 -19.52
CA LYS A 560 -5.06 -46.52 -20.12
C LYS A 560 -4.27 -47.58 -19.33
N PHE A 561 -3.22 -47.19 -18.60
CA PHE A 561 -2.46 -48.14 -17.77
C PHE A 561 -3.21 -48.60 -16.51
N LEU A 562 -4.22 -47.85 -16.03
CA LEU A 562 -5.12 -48.31 -14.95
C LEU A 562 -6.17 -49.29 -15.48
N TYR A 563 -6.57 -49.13 -16.76
CA TYR A 563 -7.62 -49.90 -17.40
C TYR A 563 -7.14 -50.57 -18.71
N PRO A 564 -6.05 -51.37 -18.67
CA PRO A 564 -5.39 -51.84 -19.90
C PRO A 564 -6.26 -52.80 -20.71
N HIS A 565 -7.17 -53.52 -20.04
CA HIS A 565 -8.07 -54.52 -20.62
C HIS A 565 -9.39 -53.94 -21.12
N ILE A 566 -9.62 -52.64 -20.93
CA ILE A 566 -10.85 -51.96 -21.33
C ILE A 566 -10.62 -51.20 -22.64
N GLU A 567 -11.36 -51.58 -23.67
CA GLU A 567 -11.34 -50.90 -24.97
C GLU A 567 -12.25 -49.67 -25.01
N LYS A 568 -11.89 -48.71 -25.87
CA LYS A 568 -12.74 -47.55 -26.11
C LYS A 568 -14.01 -47.97 -26.84
N GLN A 569 -15.13 -47.34 -26.49
CA GLN A 569 -16.43 -47.54 -27.15
C GLN A 569 -16.89 -46.21 -27.76
N GLN A 570 -17.81 -46.22 -28.72
CA GLN A 570 -18.29 -45.01 -29.36
C GLN A 570 -19.79 -45.09 -29.65
N THR A 571 -20.46 -43.94 -29.68
CA THR A 571 -21.86 -43.84 -30.09
C THR A 571 -22.00 -43.99 -31.60
N SER A 572 -23.25 -44.16 -32.04
CA SER A 572 -23.64 -43.95 -33.42
C SER A 572 -23.44 -42.48 -33.83
N ILE A 573 -23.23 -42.25 -35.12
CA ILE A 573 -23.09 -40.91 -35.71
C ILE A 573 -24.49 -40.32 -35.92
N VAL A 574 -24.72 -39.11 -35.41
CA VAL A 574 -25.98 -38.39 -35.60
C VAL A 574 -25.76 -37.26 -36.60
N LYS A 575 -26.43 -37.34 -37.75
CA LYS A 575 -26.12 -36.45 -38.87
C LYS A 575 -26.73 -35.04 -38.73
N LYS A 576 -26.01 -34.03 -39.21
CA LYS A 576 -26.45 -32.65 -39.45
C LYS A 576 -27.13 -32.02 -38.24
N THR A 577 -26.45 -32.03 -37.10
CA THR A 577 -26.98 -31.44 -35.86
C THR A 577 -25.87 -30.98 -34.92
N LEU A 578 -26.11 -29.86 -34.24
CA LEU A 578 -25.28 -29.40 -33.12
C LEU A 578 -25.86 -29.80 -31.74
N ASN A 579 -26.97 -30.55 -31.77
CA ASN A 579 -27.69 -31.01 -30.58
C ASN A 579 -28.07 -32.50 -30.73
N PRO A 580 -27.07 -33.40 -30.89
CA PRO A 580 -27.33 -34.82 -31.11
C PRO A 580 -27.97 -35.45 -29.86
N SER A 581 -28.90 -36.37 -30.09
CA SER A 581 -29.46 -37.25 -29.06
C SER A 581 -29.05 -38.68 -29.38
N PHE A 582 -28.25 -39.28 -28.51
CA PHE A 582 -27.71 -40.63 -28.69
C PHE A 582 -28.57 -41.65 -27.94
N ASN A 583 -28.76 -41.44 -26.63
CA ASN A 583 -29.42 -42.38 -25.72
C ASN A 583 -28.82 -43.80 -25.81
N GLU A 584 -27.49 -43.87 -25.85
CA GLU A 584 -26.73 -45.12 -25.99
C GLU A 584 -26.07 -45.50 -24.66
N LYS A 585 -26.16 -46.78 -24.30
CA LYS A 585 -25.63 -47.34 -23.05
C LYS A 585 -24.39 -48.18 -23.34
N PHE A 586 -23.36 -47.97 -22.53
CA PHE A 586 -22.06 -48.63 -22.59
C PHE A 586 -21.79 -49.37 -21.29
N GLU A 587 -21.15 -50.53 -21.41
CA GLU A 587 -20.83 -51.40 -20.28
C GLU A 587 -19.33 -51.61 -20.19
N PHE A 588 -18.77 -51.35 -19.01
CA PHE A 588 -17.36 -51.55 -18.71
C PHE A 588 -17.22 -52.46 -17.49
N ARG A 589 -16.67 -53.65 -17.67
CA ARG A 589 -16.41 -54.57 -16.55
C ARG A 589 -15.27 -54.05 -15.70
N LEU A 590 -15.55 -53.66 -14.46
CA LEU A 590 -14.58 -53.12 -13.52
C LEU A 590 -14.84 -53.71 -12.14
N THR A 591 -13.80 -54.19 -11.49
CA THR A 591 -13.87 -54.55 -10.07
C THR A 591 -14.00 -53.31 -9.20
N GLU A 592 -14.53 -53.46 -7.99
CA GLU A 592 -14.64 -52.35 -7.02
C GLU A 592 -13.27 -51.66 -6.79
N LYS A 593 -12.20 -52.47 -6.74
CA LYS A 593 -10.84 -51.98 -6.57
C LYS A 593 -10.39 -51.08 -7.73
N GLU A 594 -10.77 -51.41 -8.96
CA GLU A 594 -10.42 -50.64 -10.16
C GLU A 594 -11.18 -49.32 -10.24
N CYS A 595 -12.43 -49.29 -9.76
CA CYS A 595 -13.20 -48.05 -9.59
C CYS A 595 -12.56 -47.09 -8.58
N ASN A 596 -11.94 -47.64 -7.53
CA ASN A 596 -11.33 -46.88 -6.44
C ASN A 596 -9.86 -46.48 -6.70
N LEU A 597 -9.32 -46.74 -7.89
CA LEU A 597 -7.96 -46.34 -8.24
C LEU A 597 -7.86 -44.81 -8.36
N SER A 598 -6.96 -44.22 -7.56
CA SER A 598 -6.69 -42.78 -7.60
C SER A 598 -6.27 -42.32 -9.01
N GLY A 599 -6.94 -41.28 -9.49
CA GLY A 599 -6.72 -40.66 -10.80
C GLY A 599 -7.51 -41.28 -11.96
N GLY A 600 -8.39 -42.25 -11.69
CA GLY A 600 -9.27 -42.85 -12.69
C GLY A 600 -10.39 -41.91 -13.14
N VAL A 601 -10.50 -41.71 -14.45
CA VAL A 601 -11.53 -40.86 -15.08
C VAL A 601 -12.15 -41.55 -16.30
N ILE A 602 -13.41 -41.25 -16.57
CA ILE A 602 -14.02 -41.45 -17.88
C ILE A 602 -13.69 -40.22 -18.72
N HIS A 603 -13.04 -40.43 -19.85
CA HIS A 603 -12.74 -39.40 -20.84
C HIS A 603 -13.72 -39.54 -22.01
N PHE A 604 -14.45 -38.47 -22.25
CA PHE A 604 -15.37 -38.33 -23.38
C PHE A 604 -14.74 -37.42 -24.43
N THR A 605 -14.68 -37.89 -25.67
CA THR A 605 -14.18 -37.13 -26.82
C THR A 605 -15.33 -36.98 -27.81
N VAL A 606 -15.78 -35.75 -28.06
CA VAL A 606 -16.78 -35.43 -29.08
C VAL A 606 -16.05 -35.12 -30.37
N MET A 607 -16.41 -35.85 -31.42
CA MET A 607 -15.79 -35.76 -32.75
C MET A 607 -16.88 -35.53 -33.79
N ASP A 608 -16.55 -34.78 -34.83
CA ASP A 608 -17.34 -34.65 -36.05
C ASP A 608 -16.90 -35.73 -37.06
N HIS A 609 -17.85 -36.47 -37.64
CA HIS A 609 -17.52 -37.52 -38.60
C HIS A 609 -17.50 -37.00 -40.05
N ASP A 610 -16.32 -37.05 -40.67
CA ASP A 610 -16.12 -36.66 -42.07
C ASP A 610 -16.04 -37.86 -43.02
N LEU A 611 -16.80 -37.80 -44.12
CA LEU A 611 -16.79 -38.87 -45.14
C LEU A 611 -15.54 -38.89 -46.02
N MET A 612 -14.88 -37.74 -46.20
CA MET A 612 -13.79 -37.54 -47.18
C MET A 612 -12.48 -37.05 -46.54
N TRP A 613 -12.52 -36.62 -45.28
CA TRP A 613 -11.40 -36.04 -44.54
C TRP A 613 -11.21 -36.74 -43.19
N SER A 614 -10.23 -36.32 -42.40
CA SER A 614 -10.10 -36.78 -41.01
C SER A 614 -11.17 -36.12 -40.15
N ASN A 615 -11.81 -36.91 -39.28
CA ASN A 615 -12.77 -36.43 -38.29
C ASN A 615 -12.21 -35.25 -37.47
N ASP A 616 -13.03 -34.21 -37.29
CA ASP A 616 -12.67 -33.00 -36.56
C ASP A 616 -12.97 -33.13 -35.06
N PHE A 617 -12.12 -32.56 -34.21
CA PHE A 617 -12.32 -32.54 -32.77
C PHE A 617 -13.28 -31.42 -32.36
N GLU A 618 -14.37 -31.75 -31.67
CA GLU A 618 -15.35 -30.76 -31.21
C GLU A 618 -15.20 -30.38 -29.73
N GLY A 619 -14.71 -31.30 -28.90
CA GLY A 619 -14.49 -31.04 -27.48
C GLY A 619 -14.24 -32.30 -26.66
N GLU A 620 -13.69 -32.13 -25.46
CA GLU A 620 -13.51 -33.20 -24.49
C GLU A 620 -14.15 -32.88 -23.14
N ALA A 621 -14.59 -33.93 -22.45
CA ALA A 621 -15.07 -33.86 -21.08
C ALA A 621 -14.56 -35.03 -20.23
N PHE A 622 -14.54 -34.84 -18.93
CA PHE A 622 -14.01 -35.80 -17.95
C PHE A 622 -14.99 -36.01 -16.80
N LEU A 623 -15.12 -37.26 -16.35
CA LEU A 623 -15.87 -37.64 -15.15
C LEU A 623 -15.01 -38.51 -14.25
N GLU A 624 -14.86 -38.14 -12.99
CA GLU A 624 -14.07 -38.92 -12.03
C GLU A 624 -14.78 -40.23 -11.66
N ILE A 625 -14.11 -41.38 -11.84
CA ILE A 625 -14.74 -42.69 -11.67
C ILE A 625 -15.15 -42.91 -10.21
N SER A 626 -14.27 -42.61 -9.25
CA SER A 626 -14.52 -42.76 -7.81
C SER A 626 -15.73 -41.98 -7.28
N LYS A 627 -16.22 -40.97 -8.02
CA LYS A 627 -17.39 -40.16 -7.64
C LYS A 627 -18.70 -40.71 -8.20
N ILE A 628 -18.68 -41.79 -8.98
CA ILE A 628 -19.86 -42.36 -9.61
C ILE A 628 -20.73 -43.09 -8.57
N SER A 629 -22.05 -42.95 -8.72
CA SER A 629 -23.03 -43.61 -7.84
C SER A 629 -22.93 -45.13 -7.91
N GLY A 630 -23.10 -45.81 -6.79
CA GLY A 630 -23.00 -47.27 -6.69
C GLY A 630 -21.61 -47.82 -6.35
N ILE A 631 -20.57 -46.97 -6.39
CA ILE A 631 -19.24 -47.34 -5.89
C ILE A 631 -19.20 -47.20 -4.35
N PRO A 632 -18.78 -48.24 -3.61
CA PRO A 632 -18.67 -48.19 -2.14
C PRO A 632 -17.64 -47.16 -1.67
N HIS A 633 -18.13 -46.04 -1.13
CA HIS A 633 -17.33 -45.01 -0.45
C HIS A 633 -18.11 -44.44 0.74
N GLU A 634 -17.40 -43.81 1.70
CA GLU A 634 -17.97 -43.31 2.97
C GLU A 634 -19.13 -42.29 2.83
N SER A 635 -19.46 -41.81 1.62
CA SER A 635 -20.41 -40.72 1.40
C SER A 635 -21.44 -40.90 0.26
N ASN A 636 -21.52 -42.06 -0.43
CA ASN A 636 -22.43 -42.23 -1.57
C ASN A 636 -23.41 -43.39 -1.36
N SER A 637 -24.68 -43.06 -1.08
CA SER A 637 -25.74 -44.03 -0.73
C SER A 637 -26.82 -44.19 -1.80
N ASP A 638 -26.59 -43.73 -3.03
CA ASP A 638 -27.62 -43.73 -4.07
C ASP A 638 -27.64 -45.07 -4.83
N THR A 639 -28.58 -45.94 -4.45
CA THR A 639 -28.76 -47.28 -5.01
C THR A 639 -29.85 -47.34 -6.10
N ARG A 640 -30.28 -46.20 -6.63
CA ARG A 640 -31.36 -46.14 -7.63
C ARG A 640 -30.92 -46.69 -9.00
N PRO A 641 -31.85 -47.27 -9.79
CA PRO A 641 -31.57 -47.70 -11.17
C PRO A 641 -31.05 -46.54 -12.04
N LEU A 642 -30.22 -46.86 -13.05
CA LEU A 642 -29.57 -45.87 -13.93
C LEU A 642 -30.55 -44.81 -14.49
N ASP A 643 -31.74 -45.22 -14.91
CA ASP A 643 -32.73 -44.33 -15.55
C ASP A 643 -33.35 -43.31 -14.56
N GLU A 644 -33.25 -43.56 -13.26
CA GLU A 644 -33.71 -42.67 -12.18
C GLU A 644 -32.61 -41.75 -11.64
N LEU A 645 -31.36 -41.95 -12.07
CA LEU A 645 -30.25 -41.09 -11.69
C LEU A 645 -30.35 -39.75 -12.42
N LYS A 646 -29.95 -38.69 -11.70
CA LYS A 646 -29.84 -37.35 -12.29
C LYS A 646 -28.80 -37.38 -13.41
N GLN A 647 -29.17 -36.76 -14.52
CA GLN A 647 -28.28 -36.50 -15.64
C GLN A 647 -27.11 -35.60 -15.19
N ILE A 648 -25.90 -36.01 -15.54
CA ILE A 648 -24.67 -35.28 -15.31
C ILE A 648 -24.45 -34.38 -16.53
N GLU A 649 -24.30 -33.08 -16.28
CA GLU A 649 -23.96 -32.08 -17.29
C GLU A 649 -22.45 -31.79 -17.22
N LEU A 650 -21.75 -32.00 -18.33
CA LEU A 650 -20.32 -31.77 -18.45
C LEU A 650 -20.06 -30.73 -19.53
N SER A 651 -19.42 -29.61 -19.16
CA SER A 651 -18.98 -28.60 -20.13
C SER A 651 -17.83 -29.16 -20.98
N LEU A 652 -17.91 -28.98 -22.29
CA LEU A 652 -16.84 -29.38 -23.20
C LEU A 652 -15.67 -28.40 -23.11
N THR A 653 -14.46 -28.93 -23.16
CA THR A 653 -13.19 -28.19 -23.09
C THR A 653 -12.31 -28.52 -24.30
N HIS A 654 -11.36 -27.64 -24.62
CA HIS A 654 -10.38 -27.87 -25.68
C HIS A 654 -8.98 -28.10 -25.09
N PRO A 655 -8.24 -29.13 -25.52
CA PRO A 655 -6.89 -29.42 -25.04
C PRO A 655 -5.92 -28.21 -25.08
N LYS A 656 -5.95 -27.44 -26.18
CA LYS A 656 -5.15 -26.20 -26.37
C LYS A 656 -5.57 -25.00 -25.50
N ALA A 657 -6.73 -25.02 -24.83
CA ALA A 657 -7.22 -23.84 -24.10
C ALA A 657 -6.29 -23.44 -22.93
N VAL A 658 -5.63 -24.43 -22.31
CA VAL A 658 -4.68 -24.22 -21.22
C VAL A 658 -3.43 -25.05 -21.47
N ARG A 659 -2.28 -24.37 -21.57
CA ARG A 659 -0.98 -25.00 -21.76
C ARG A 659 -0.59 -25.80 -20.51
N SER A 660 -0.64 -27.12 -20.59
CA SER A 660 -0.33 -28.00 -19.45
C SER A 660 1.19 -28.15 -19.27
N ARG A 661 1.71 -27.71 -18.12
CA ARG A 661 3.11 -27.91 -17.73
C ARG A 661 3.47 -29.39 -17.56
N ILE A 662 2.48 -30.23 -17.26
CA ILE A 662 2.68 -31.68 -17.13
C ILE A 662 3.04 -32.30 -18.49
N ILE A 663 2.37 -31.88 -19.57
CA ILE A 663 2.67 -32.37 -20.92
C ILE A 663 4.10 -32.00 -21.33
N GLU A 664 4.53 -30.76 -21.06
CA GLU A 664 5.91 -30.32 -21.33
C GLU A 664 6.96 -31.18 -20.62
N ILE A 665 6.70 -31.55 -19.37
CA ILE A 665 7.61 -32.40 -18.59
C ILE A 665 7.63 -33.83 -19.14
N LEU A 666 6.47 -34.35 -19.55
CA LEU A 666 6.38 -35.69 -20.16
C LEU A 666 7.07 -35.75 -21.53
N GLU A 667 7.05 -34.66 -22.31
CA GLU A 667 7.75 -34.55 -23.61
C GLU A 667 9.26 -34.77 -23.49
N VAL A 668 9.86 -34.29 -22.40
CA VAL A 668 11.30 -34.45 -22.16
C VAL A 668 11.65 -35.90 -21.77
N ARG A 669 10.70 -36.74 -21.35
CA ARG A 669 10.93 -38.15 -20.97
C ARG A 669 11.00 -39.09 -22.18
N VAL A 670 11.85 -38.78 -23.16
CA VAL A 670 11.97 -39.51 -24.44
C VAL A 670 12.33 -41.00 -24.28
N SER A 671 12.98 -41.38 -23.19
CA SER A 671 13.33 -42.78 -22.89
C SER A 671 12.18 -43.59 -22.29
N ASP A 672 11.12 -42.93 -21.81
CA ASP A 672 9.93 -43.57 -21.24
C ASP A 672 8.85 -43.75 -22.32
N LYS A 673 8.60 -45.02 -22.69
CA LYS A 673 7.58 -45.38 -23.68
C LYS A 673 6.17 -44.95 -23.27
N THR A 674 5.86 -44.94 -21.96
CA THR A 674 4.54 -44.54 -21.45
C THR A 674 4.34 -43.04 -21.61
N ALA A 675 5.37 -42.25 -21.31
CA ALA A 675 5.35 -40.80 -21.46
C ALA A 675 5.22 -40.40 -22.95
N THR A 676 6.07 -40.99 -23.81
CA THR A 676 6.07 -40.68 -25.25
C THR A 676 4.76 -41.04 -25.93
N GLU A 677 4.18 -42.21 -25.63
CA GLU A 677 2.89 -42.61 -26.18
C GLU A 677 1.73 -41.74 -25.68
N PHE A 678 1.74 -41.36 -24.40
CA PHE A 678 0.73 -40.46 -23.83
C PHE A 678 0.77 -39.07 -24.47
N VAL A 679 1.99 -38.50 -24.60
CA VAL A 679 2.21 -37.21 -25.26
C VAL A 679 1.80 -37.26 -26.71
N ARG A 680 2.20 -38.30 -27.47
CA ARG A 680 1.84 -38.47 -28.88
C ARG A 680 0.33 -38.39 -29.08
N ARG A 681 -0.43 -39.19 -28.31
CA ARG A 681 -1.91 -39.19 -28.37
C ARG A 681 -2.49 -37.82 -28.05
N ARG A 682 -1.94 -37.12 -27.04
CA ARG A 682 -2.43 -35.78 -26.68
C ARG A 682 -2.12 -34.72 -27.74
N ARG A 683 -0.93 -34.76 -28.35
CA ARG A 683 -0.57 -33.84 -29.44
C ARG A 683 -1.39 -34.12 -30.71
N GLU A 684 -1.77 -35.37 -30.96
CA GLU A 684 -2.69 -35.72 -32.06
C GLU A 684 -4.07 -35.07 -31.85
N THR A 685 -4.66 -35.21 -30.67
CA THR A 685 -5.95 -34.56 -30.34
C THR A 685 -5.85 -33.05 -30.30
N GLU A 686 -4.70 -32.48 -29.90
CA GLU A 686 -4.50 -31.03 -29.91
C GLU A 686 -4.38 -30.45 -31.32
N ASN A 687 -3.84 -31.20 -32.28
CA ASN A 687 -3.56 -30.71 -33.64
C ASN A 687 -4.75 -30.86 -34.61
N GLN A 688 -5.74 -31.67 -34.23
CA GLN A 688 -7.11 -31.61 -34.75
C GLN A 688 -7.77 -30.34 -34.20
#